data_AF-B0N0I8-F1
#
_entry.id   AF-B0N0I8-F1
#
_cell.length_a   1.000
_cell.length_b   1.000
_cell.length_c   1.000
_cell.angle_alpha   90.00
_cell.angle_beta   90.00
_cell.angle_gamma   90.00
#
_symmetry.space_group_name_H-M   'P 1'
#
loop_
_entity.id
_entity.type
_entity.pdbx_description
1 polymer ?
#
loop_
_entity_poly.entity_id
_entity_poly.type
_entity_poly.pdbx_seq_one_letter_code
_entity_poly.pdbx_strand_id
1 'polypeptide(L)'
;MGCFFAWSVYKETDDFSAKKLLSGEASKMYDINGELMYTFGSDTNGKRENVTYEDLPQVLIDAVVAAEDSRFFEHNGFDLPRIAKTMITNLAHLSIRGGGSTITQQVIKKSYFPKEEQTYTRKLSEIILAIQATKEISKEEIITLYLNKIYFGRSTSSIGIAAASKYYFNKDVSQLTLPEAALLAGTLNSPSAYDPYYNLEKATQRRATVLNLMVDHGYITQEECDLAKQVKVENTLSQGITSSDDALAAYVDIVTKEVKEKTGLDPAETQMNIYTYCNQEVQKMATAMANGETYKYSDEDMQMGGSVQSTQDGRIIAVIGGHNYKSGDLNKATVKQQPGSSMKPLLDYGLAYKYLNWSTVNTVKDEPLTLGGKTIKNWDGQYHGSMSISDALLNSWNIPAITTFQEVKKAAGSDAIIKDMESVGIDMSDQDKELSDTYAIGGWKTGVSPVELAGAYATIANNGNYIESHTINYVEVVETNKTVKIDEELQKNVTQSIGEDVSFMIRETMLSYSSSTTGSYSSLSGLDNVGAKTGTSNWDSTSPYVKAGKSRDLWMTAYTPDYTCSVWMGFDTTGIKKGKNTSDYKAYPAKVVAELLKYLQKNTTDKKSYPEQPSGVEQIQVVAGTYDSPTANTPASQILTGWAKTGYGPTTAAKDPEINTLSAFEASINGNGKIDVSFTAYEPANPDIVYVVEVYDESNNLLYSTKLTTNSGTIDYAPTGKVKVVGYYAYSSGSPTSNKIEKTIGSSAKLDKVNYSITSGGSSVTNGSTTATSSVAIKVNAQSSSNTITIQFMNSSGGTIGSPSTFTGSATKEFALTPGAQYTVKITESDGTNTVSASISFTVGGNSNPGE
;
A
#
# COMPACT_ATOMS: atom_id res chain seq x y z
N MET A 1 48.72 10.80 -53.77
CA MET A 1 47.85 11.90 -53.32
C MET A 1 46.52 11.95 -54.07
N GLY A 2 46.50 12.09 -55.41
CA GLY A 2 45.26 12.24 -56.19
C GLY A 2 44.24 11.07 -56.09
N CYS A 3 44.70 9.81 -56.13
CA CYS A 3 43.81 8.65 -56.00
C CYS A 3 43.20 8.51 -54.60
N PHE A 4 43.95 8.87 -53.55
CA PHE A 4 43.45 8.89 -52.17
C PHE A 4 42.41 10.00 -51.98
N PHE A 5 42.67 11.18 -52.56
CA PHE A 5 41.73 12.30 -52.57
C PHE A 5 40.41 11.94 -53.28
N ALA A 6 40.49 11.34 -54.47
CA ALA A 6 39.31 10.90 -55.22
C ALA A 6 38.55 9.76 -54.51
N TRP A 7 39.26 8.81 -53.91
CA TRP A 7 38.66 7.73 -53.14
C TRP A 7 37.95 8.22 -51.86
N SER A 8 38.53 9.20 -51.15
CA SER A 8 37.90 9.85 -49.99
C SER A 8 36.59 10.53 -50.37
N VAL A 9 36.60 11.32 -51.45
CA VAL A 9 35.40 12.01 -51.96
C VAL A 9 34.35 11.00 -52.43
N TYR A 10 34.75 9.92 -53.11
CA TYR A 10 33.83 8.84 -53.49
C TYR A 10 33.18 8.21 -52.26
N LYS A 11 33.96 7.78 -51.27
CA LYS A 11 33.44 7.18 -50.02
C LYS A 11 32.50 8.10 -49.25
N GLU A 12 32.78 9.41 -49.23
CA GLU A 12 31.95 10.42 -48.57
C GLU A 12 30.63 10.71 -49.32
N THR A 13 30.51 10.31 -50.59
CA THR A 13 29.35 10.63 -51.45
C THR A 13 28.55 9.42 -51.95
N ASP A 14 29.06 8.20 -51.76
CA ASP A 14 28.46 6.93 -52.22
C ASP A 14 27.15 6.56 -51.50
N ASP A 15 26.93 7.07 -50.27
CA ASP A 15 25.75 6.80 -49.42
C ASP A 15 24.69 7.93 -49.49
N PHE A 16 24.63 8.66 -50.60
CA PHE A 16 23.59 9.67 -50.79
C PHE A 16 22.19 9.02 -50.82
N SER A 17 21.23 9.63 -50.13
CA SER A 17 19.85 9.16 -50.04
C SER A 17 18.91 10.34 -49.77
N ALA A 18 18.00 10.63 -50.72
CA ALA A 18 16.94 11.61 -50.51
C ALA A 18 16.06 11.28 -49.29
N LYS A 19 15.83 9.99 -49.01
CA LYS A 19 15.07 9.55 -47.84
C LYS A 19 15.74 9.96 -46.53
N LYS A 20 17.08 9.89 -46.45
CA LYS A 20 17.87 10.33 -45.29
C LYS A 20 17.86 11.86 -45.09
N LEU A 21 17.72 12.62 -46.17
CA LEU A 21 17.55 14.07 -46.10
C LEU A 21 16.18 14.45 -45.54
N LEU A 22 15.14 13.71 -45.95
CA LEU A 22 13.74 13.91 -45.59
C LEU A 22 13.35 13.31 -44.23
N SER A 23 14.06 12.29 -43.72
CA SER A 23 13.89 11.75 -42.37
C SER A 23 14.47 12.72 -41.33
N GLY A 24 13.69 13.71 -40.91
CA GLY A 24 14.18 14.82 -40.07
C GLY A 24 13.31 15.16 -38.86
N GLU A 25 12.31 14.34 -38.53
CA GLU A 25 11.47 14.54 -37.35
C GLU A 25 12.16 14.04 -36.08
N ALA A 26 11.83 14.67 -34.95
CA ALA A 26 12.27 14.24 -33.63
C ALA A 26 11.61 12.91 -33.24
N SER A 27 12.27 12.14 -32.37
CA SER A 27 11.64 10.98 -31.73
C SER A 27 10.50 11.42 -30.84
N LYS A 28 9.42 10.63 -30.83
CA LYS A 28 8.20 10.87 -30.07
C LYS A 28 8.00 9.72 -29.08
N MET A 29 7.61 10.07 -27.86
CA MET A 29 7.29 9.13 -26.80
C MET A 29 5.82 9.26 -26.45
N TYR A 30 5.10 8.14 -26.41
CA TYR A 30 3.68 8.06 -26.17
C TYR A 30 3.39 7.31 -24.88
N ASP A 31 2.31 7.70 -24.22
CA ASP A 31 1.84 7.10 -22.98
C ASP A 31 0.99 5.84 -23.22
N ILE A 32 0.41 5.29 -22.14
CA ILE A 32 -0.40 4.06 -22.19
C ILE A 32 -1.65 4.17 -23.09
N ASN A 33 -2.14 5.38 -23.33
CA ASN A 33 -3.31 5.65 -24.18
C ASN A 33 -2.91 5.99 -25.63
N GLY A 34 -1.61 6.02 -25.93
CA GLY A 34 -1.08 6.47 -27.22
C GLY A 34 -1.03 7.99 -27.36
N GLU A 35 -1.19 8.75 -26.27
CA GLU A 35 -1.08 10.20 -26.28
C GLU A 35 0.40 10.62 -26.23
N LEU A 36 0.74 11.69 -26.95
CA LEU A 36 2.11 12.21 -26.96
C LEU A 36 2.49 12.74 -25.57
N MET A 37 3.51 12.14 -24.97
CA MET A 37 4.07 12.52 -23.67
C MET A 37 5.32 13.39 -23.82
N TYR A 38 6.20 13.05 -24.76
CA TYR A 38 7.49 13.72 -24.90
C TYR A 38 8.01 13.71 -26.34
N THR A 39 8.72 14.77 -26.71
CA THR A 39 9.44 14.87 -27.98
C THR A 39 10.91 15.13 -27.69
N PHE A 40 11.77 14.25 -28.17
CA PHE A 40 13.20 14.35 -27.98
C PHE A 40 13.75 15.57 -28.72
N GLY A 41 14.69 16.28 -28.10
CA GLY A 41 15.49 17.30 -28.76
C GLY A 41 16.96 16.95 -28.72
N SER A 42 17.66 17.08 -29.84
CA SER A 42 19.14 17.02 -29.89
C SER A 42 19.73 18.28 -30.50
N ASP A 43 21.05 18.47 -30.36
CA ASP A 43 21.78 19.57 -31.02
C ASP A 43 21.67 19.50 -32.55
N THR A 44 21.44 18.29 -33.08
CA THR A 44 21.24 18.01 -34.50
C THR A 44 19.78 18.08 -34.92
N ASN A 45 18.81 17.72 -34.06
CA ASN A 45 17.40 17.55 -34.44
C ASN A 45 16.39 18.47 -33.74
N GLY A 46 16.71 19.16 -32.64
CA GLY A 46 15.78 20.04 -31.91
C GLY A 46 14.48 19.35 -31.45
N LYS A 47 13.58 20.08 -30.76
CA LYS A 47 12.20 19.61 -30.50
C LYS A 47 11.31 19.80 -31.76
N ARG A 48 11.77 19.31 -32.91
CA ARG A 48 11.19 19.67 -34.22
C ARG A 48 9.72 19.27 -34.35
N GLU A 49 8.88 20.28 -34.41
CA GLU A 49 7.65 20.25 -35.19
C GLU A 49 8.04 20.73 -36.60
N ASN A 50 8.13 19.80 -37.56
CA ASN A 50 8.48 20.15 -38.93
C ASN A 50 7.28 20.81 -39.60
N VAL A 51 7.51 21.98 -40.20
CA VAL A 51 6.51 22.62 -41.07
C VAL A 51 6.69 22.14 -42.51
N THR A 52 5.61 22.18 -43.29
CA THR A 52 5.67 21.98 -44.74
C THR A 52 5.99 23.30 -45.44
N TYR A 53 6.23 23.25 -46.75
CA TYR A 53 6.50 24.47 -47.52
C TYR A 53 5.29 25.42 -47.51
N GLU A 54 4.07 24.87 -47.49
CA GLU A 54 2.81 25.62 -47.48
C GLU A 54 2.57 26.41 -46.18
N ASP A 55 3.19 25.97 -45.08
CA ASP A 55 3.13 26.67 -43.80
C ASP A 55 4.07 27.89 -43.75
N LEU A 56 5.05 27.97 -44.67
CA LEU A 56 6.05 29.04 -44.70
C LEU A 56 5.47 30.28 -45.39
N PRO A 57 5.36 31.43 -44.70
CA PRO A 57 4.90 32.65 -45.36
C PRO A 57 5.97 33.15 -46.34
N GLN A 58 5.54 33.67 -47.50
CA GLN A 58 6.44 34.13 -48.55
C GLN A 58 7.49 35.14 -48.05
N VAL A 59 7.08 36.05 -47.15
CA VAL A 59 7.99 37.04 -46.54
C VAL A 59 9.16 36.43 -45.79
N LEU A 60 9.00 35.23 -45.21
CA LEU A 60 10.07 34.48 -44.56
C LEU A 60 11.01 33.86 -45.59
N ILE A 61 10.45 33.20 -46.62
CA ILE A 61 11.21 32.61 -47.72
C ILE A 61 12.10 33.68 -48.36
N ASP A 62 11.52 34.82 -48.70
CA ASP A 62 12.20 35.94 -49.33
C ASP A 62 13.29 36.53 -48.43
N ALA A 63 13.02 36.70 -47.13
CA ALA A 63 14.01 37.21 -46.18
C ALA A 63 15.23 36.27 -46.05
N VAL A 64 14.98 34.96 -45.98
CA VAL A 64 16.03 33.94 -45.87
C VAL A 64 16.84 33.87 -47.16
N VAL A 65 16.18 33.83 -48.32
CA VAL A 65 16.85 33.80 -49.63
C VAL A 65 17.66 35.08 -49.83
N ALA A 66 17.13 36.26 -49.55
CA ALA A 66 17.86 37.53 -49.64
C ALA A 66 19.11 37.56 -48.72
N ALA A 67 18.99 37.04 -47.50
CA ALA A 67 20.08 37.06 -46.52
C ALA A 67 21.17 36.01 -46.77
N GLU A 68 20.77 34.78 -47.13
CA GLU A 68 21.65 33.61 -47.16
C GLU A 68 22.05 33.20 -48.57
N ASP A 69 21.18 33.34 -49.58
CA ASP A 69 21.42 32.80 -50.93
C ASP A 69 20.51 33.42 -52.00
N SER A 70 20.75 34.70 -52.34
CA SER A 70 19.84 35.52 -53.18
C SER A 70 19.40 34.92 -54.53
N ARG A 71 20.17 33.97 -55.08
CA ARG A 71 19.88 33.26 -56.35
C ARG A 71 19.53 31.78 -56.12
N PHE A 72 19.07 31.43 -54.93
CA PHE A 72 18.79 30.06 -54.52
C PHE A 72 17.95 29.28 -55.54
N PHE A 73 16.92 29.90 -56.10
CA PHE A 73 16.03 29.29 -57.08
C PHE A 73 16.63 29.20 -58.51
N GLU A 74 17.75 29.86 -58.79
CA GLU A 74 18.36 29.90 -60.13
C GLU A 74 19.47 28.84 -60.34
N HIS A 75 20.13 28.37 -59.26
CA HIS A 75 21.29 27.49 -59.37
C HIS A 75 21.03 26.04 -58.88
N ASN A 76 21.82 25.07 -59.35
CA ASN A 76 21.67 23.64 -59.02
C ASN A 76 22.49 23.23 -57.78
N GLY A 77 22.21 23.87 -56.64
CA GLY A 77 22.84 23.54 -55.35
C GLY A 77 24.21 24.17 -55.10
N PHE A 78 24.84 24.75 -56.12
CA PHE A 78 26.12 25.44 -56.04
C PHE A 78 26.10 26.74 -56.86
N ASP A 79 26.68 27.82 -56.33
CA ASP A 79 26.70 29.13 -56.99
C ASP A 79 28.13 29.59 -57.33
N LEU A 80 28.51 29.41 -58.60
CA LEU A 80 29.84 29.76 -59.12
C LEU A 80 30.09 31.29 -59.14
N PRO A 81 29.18 32.16 -59.66
CA PRO A 81 29.42 33.60 -59.59
C PRO A 81 29.50 34.15 -58.16
N ARG A 82 28.77 33.59 -57.19
CA ARG A 82 28.90 33.98 -55.78
C ARG A 82 30.26 33.64 -55.22
N ILE A 83 30.80 32.46 -55.52
CA ILE A 83 32.13 32.05 -55.07
C ILE A 83 33.22 32.94 -55.67
N ALA A 84 33.14 33.21 -56.98
CA ALA A 84 34.06 34.12 -57.64
C ALA A 84 34.02 35.53 -57.02
N LYS A 85 32.81 36.08 -56.80
CA LYS A 85 32.61 37.37 -56.12
C LYS A 85 33.23 37.36 -54.73
N THR A 86 32.95 36.35 -53.92
CA THR A 86 33.44 36.25 -52.54
C THR A 86 34.96 36.12 -52.49
N MET A 87 35.57 35.39 -53.42
CA MET A 87 37.02 35.24 -53.53
C MET A 87 37.69 36.58 -53.86
N ILE A 88 37.15 37.34 -54.81
CA ILE A 88 37.63 38.69 -55.17
C ILE A 88 37.48 39.64 -53.97
N THR A 89 36.33 39.63 -53.29
CA THR A 89 36.07 40.51 -52.14
C THR A 89 36.97 40.19 -50.94
N ASN A 90 37.19 38.91 -50.64
CA ASN A 90 38.09 38.48 -49.56
C ASN A 90 39.56 38.84 -49.87
N LEU A 91 39.97 38.74 -51.14
CA LEU A 91 41.32 39.15 -51.59
C LEU A 91 41.50 40.66 -51.50
N ALA A 92 40.48 41.45 -51.86
CA ALA A 92 40.52 42.91 -51.80
C ALA A 92 40.56 43.47 -50.36
N HIS A 93 39.97 42.77 -49.39
CA HIS A 93 39.88 43.24 -47.99
C HIS A 93 40.86 42.59 -47.02
N LEU A 94 41.80 41.75 -47.50
CA LEU A 94 42.79 41.01 -46.70
C LEU A 94 42.20 40.33 -45.44
N SER A 95 40.91 40.02 -45.47
CA SER A 95 40.14 39.44 -44.37
C SER A 95 38.98 38.63 -44.94
N ILE A 96 38.67 37.49 -44.31
CA ILE A 96 37.54 36.64 -44.69
C ILE A 96 36.27 37.35 -44.22
N ARG A 97 35.55 38.01 -45.14
CA ARG A 97 34.35 38.80 -44.82
C ARG A 97 33.05 38.14 -45.29
N GLY A 98 33.10 37.20 -46.24
CA GLY A 98 31.92 36.54 -46.79
C GLY A 98 32.06 35.02 -46.91
N GLY A 99 30.95 34.31 -46.70
CA GLY A 99 30.81 32.87 -46.97
C GLY A 99 30.11 32.62 -48.30
N GLY A 100 30.77 31.89 -49.21
CA GLY A 100 30.23 31.55 -50.53
C GLY A 100 29.37 30.29 -50.57
N SER A 101 28.84 29.81 -49.43
CA SER A 101 28.04 28.57 -49.38
C SER A 101 26.56 28.84 -49.65
N THR A 102 25.91 27.96 -50.41
CA THR A 102 24.48 28.00 -50.74
C THR A 102 23.63 27.38 -49.63
N ILE A 103 22.31 27.63 -49.64
CA ILE A 103 21.37 26.96 -48.71
C ILE A 103 21.47 25.44 -48.85
N THR A 104 21.51 24.92 -50.08
CA THR A 104 21.63 23.47 -50.33
C THR A 104 22.90 22.89 -49.71
N GLN A 105 24.05 23.58 -49.84
CA GLN A 105 25.29 23.14 -49.21
C GLN A 105 25.20 23.15 -47.68
N GLN A 106 24.50 24.10 -47.09
CA GLN A 106 24.28 24.14 -45.64
C GLN A 106 23.43 22.94 -45.17
N VAL A 107 22.38 22.56 -45.91
CA VAL A 107 21.57 21.35 -45.64
C VAL A 107 22.42 20.08 -45.68
N ILE A 108 23.25 19.93 -46.71
CA ILE A 108 24.16 18.79 -46.85
C ILE A 108 25.17 18.76 -45.72
N LYS A 109 25.82 19.90 -45.41
CA LYS A 109 26.78 19.99 -44.31
C LYS A 109 26.18 19.48 -43.00
N LYS A 110 24.95 19.90 -42.68
CA LYS A 110 24.26 19.48 -41.46
C LYS A 110 23.79 18.03 -41.48
N SER A 111 23.44 17.47 -42.64
CA SER A 111 22.88 16.11 -42.73
C SER A 111 23.95 15.02 -42.91
N TYR A 112 25.08 15.32 -43.58
CA TYR A 112 26.12 14.34 -43.95
C TYR A 112 27.46 14.55 -43.25
N PHE A 113 27.72 15.73 -42.68
CA PHE A 113 29.01 16.05 -42.06
C PHE A 113 28.87 16.68 -40.66
N PRO A 114 28.18 16.01 -39.71
CA PRO A 114 27.85 16.59 -38.40
C PRO A 114 29.07 16.87 -37.51
N LYS A 115 30.22 16.23 -37.75
CA LYS A 115 31.48 16.46 -37.00
C LYS A 115 32.26 17.71 -37.45
N GLU A 116 31.78 18.41 -38.50
CA GLU A 116 32.28 19.70 -39.01
C GLU A 116 33.82 19.82 -39.26
N GLU A 117 34.55 18.73 -39.54
CA GLU A 117 35.99 18.77 -39.84
C GLU A 117 36.31 19.61 -41.09
N GLN A 118 37.12 20.67 -40.99
CA GLN A 118 37.38 21.60 -42.09
C GLN A 118 38.43 21.11 -43.11
N THR A 119 38.13 20.03 -43.84
CA THR A 119 39.00 19.53 -44.93
C THR A 119 38.55 20.02 -46.31
N TYR A 120 39.50 20.12 -47.25
CA TYR A 120 39.22 20.44 -48.65
C TYR A 120 38.44 19.31 -49.37
N THR A 121 38.66 18.06 -48.97
CA THR A 121 37.91 16.89 -49.49
C THR A 121 36.43 17.01 -49.14
N ARG A 122 36.10 17.22 -47.86
CA ARG A 122 34.72 17.44 -47.40
C ARG A 122 34.05 18.57 -48.17
N LYS A 123 34.74 19.70 -48.38
CA LYS A 123 34.12 20.85 -49.06
C LYS A 123 33.75 20.53 -50.51
N LEU A 124 34.53 19.69 -51.18
CA LEU A 124 34.20 19.20 -52.52
C LEU A 124 33.06 18.17 -52.47
N SER A 125 33.06 17.26 -51.50
CA SER A 125 31.97 16.30 -51.25
C SER A 125 30.63 17.01 -50.98
N GLU A 126 30.63 18.11 -50.21
CA GLU A 126 29.44 18.96 -50.00
C GLU A 126 28.87 19.50 -51.31
N ILE A 127 29.72 19.94 -52.24
CA ILE A 127 29.29 20.45 -53.55
C ILE A 127 28.64 19.34 -54.37
N ILE A 128 29.27 18.16 -54.42
CA ILE A 128 28.78 17.00 -55.16
C ILE A 128 27.42 16.55 -54.62
N LEU A 129 27.31 16.41 -53.30
CA LEU A 129 26.07 16.03 -52.61
C LEU A 129 24.98 17.10 -52.76
N ALA A 130 25.34 18.39 -52.78
CA ALA A 130 24.36 19.46 -53.00
C ALA A 130 23.79 19.41 -54.43
N ILE A 131 24.63 19.09 -55.42
CA ILE A 131 24.18 18.88 -56.80
C ILE A 131 23.28 17.63 -56.88
N GLN A 132 23.66 16.52 -56.22
CA GLN A 132 22.85 15.31 -56.17
C GLN A 132 21.49 15.57 -55.51
N ALA A 133 21.45 16.28 -54.37
CA ALA A 133 20.19 16.65 -53.71
C ALA A 133 19.24 17.42 -54.63
N THR A 134 19.73 18.40 -55.38
CA THR A 134 18.87 19.17 -56.30
C THR A 134 18.35 18.39 -57.51
N LYS A 135 18.85 17.17 -57.75
CA LYS A 135 18.31 16.26 -58.77
C LYS A 135 17.18 15.37 -58.25
N GLU A 136 17.12 15.14 -56.94
CA GLU A 136 16.17 14.20 -56.33
C GLU A 136 15.08 14.87 -55.51
N ILE A 137 15.32 16.08 -54.99
CA ILE A 137 14.34 16.87 -54.23
C ILE A 137 14.27 18.31 -54.76
N SER A 138 13.08 18.90 -54.68
CA SER A 138 12.76 20.25 -55.15
C SER A 138 13.42 21.33 -54.31
N LYS A 139 13.50 22.55 -54.86
CA LYS A 139 14.00 23.73 -54.14
C LYS A 139 13.16 24.08 -52.91
N GLU A 140 11.85 23.88 -53.03
CA GLU A 140 10.87 24.06 -51.95
C GLU A 140 11.13 23.08 -50.80
N GLU A 141 11.38 21.80 -51.11
CA GLU A 141 11.78 20.81 -50.11
C GLU A 141 13.13 21.17 -49.48
N ILE A 142 14.12 21.61 -50.27
CA ILE A 142 15.45 21.97 -49.75
C ILE A 142 15.38 23.14 -48.77
N ILE A 143 14.64 24.21 -49.09
CA ILE A 143 14.53 25.36 -48.18
C ILE A 143 13.69 25.01 -46.95
N THR A 144 12.66 24.18 -47.10
CA THR A 144 11.88 23.65 -45.98
C THR A 144 12.76 22.82 -45.03
N LEU A 145 13.57 21.90 -45.58
CA LEU A 145 14.56 21.15 -44.81
C LEU A 145 15.57 22.06 -44.13
N TYR A 146 16.05 23.10 -44.82
CA TYR A 146 16.96 24.07 -44.23
C TYR A 146 16.33 24.77 -43.03
N LEU A 147 15.13 25.30 -43.18
CA LEU A 147 14.42 26.05 -42.14
C LEU A 147 13.97 25.17 -40.98
N ASN A 148 13.62 23.90 -41.22
CA ASN A 148 13.36 22.94 -40.16
C ASN A 148 14.63 22.53 -39.40
N LYS A 149 15.81 22.62 -40.03
CA LYS A 149 17.08 22.13 -39.44
C LYS A 149 17.97 23.20 -38.80
N ILE A 150 17.87 24.45 -39.24
CA ILE A 150 18.84 25.48 -38.88
C ILE A 150 18.61 26.01 -37.45
N TYR A 151 19.70 26.43 -36.80
CA TYR A 151 19.68 26.99 -35.45
C TYR A 151 19.50 28.50 -35.50
N PHE A 152 18.45 29.02 -34.85
CA PHE A 152 18.10 30.46 -34.83
C PHE A 152 18.60 31.21 -33.58
N GLY A 153 19.37 30.59 -32.68
CA GLY A 153 19.99 31.27 -31.52
C GLY A 153 19.50 30.76 -30.15
N ARG A 154 19.98 31.37 -29.06
CA ARG A 154 19.68 31.08 -27.64
C ARG A 154 19.86 29.67 -27.07
N SER A 155 19.11 28.69 -27.58
CA SER A 155 18.86 27.39 -26.98
C SER A 155 18.49 26.37 -28.05
N THR A 156 18.78 25.09 -27.81
CA THR A 156 18.30 23.97 -28.64
C THR A 156 16.78 23.96 -28.86
N SER A 157 16.03 24.70 -28.03
CA SER A 157 14.59 24.95 -28.18
C SER A 157 14.22 25.91 -29.32
N SER A 158 15.17 26.47 -30.08
CA SER A 158 14.91 27.26 -31.30
C SER A 158 15.63 26.69 -32.54
N ILE A 159 15.93 25.39 -32.52
CA ILE A 159 16.34 24.65 -33.72
C ILE A 159 15.10 24.38 -34.55
N GLY A 160 15.08 24.88 -35.78
CA GLY A 160 13.92 24.83 -36.67
C GLY A 160 13.02 26.05 -36.56
N ILE A 161 12.41 26.43 -37.67
CA ILE A 161 11.62 27.66 -37.80
C ILE A 161 10.36 27.67 -36.93
N ALA A 162 9.66 26.54 -36.78
CA ALA A 162 8.48 26.44 -35.92
C ALA A 162 8.84 26.75 -34.45
N ALA A 163 9.88 26.08 -33.97
CA ALA A 163 10.39 26.29 -32.62
C ALA A 163 10.89 27.73 -32.43
N ALA A 164 11.60 28.30 -33.41
CA ALA A 164 12.06 29.69 -33.36
C ALA A 164 10.90 30.69 -33.36
N SER A 165 9.87 30.49 -34.18
CA SER A 165 8.68 31.35 -34.21
C SER A 165 7.94 31.34 -32.87
N LYS A 166 7.74 30.14 -32.30
CA LYS A 166 7.13 30.00 -30.97
C LYS A 166 7.98 30.61 -29.87
N TYR A 167 9.30 30.41 -29.94
CA TYR A 167 10.23 30.89 -28.93
C TYR A 167 10.36 32.42 -28.94
N TYR A 168 10.64 33.02 -30.09
CA TYR A 168 10.86 34.45 -30.18
C TYR A 168 9.56 35.24 -30.14
N PHE A 169 8.47 34.75 -30.73
CA PHE A 169 7.25 35.57 -30.93
C PHE A 169 5.97 34.94 -30.37
N ASN A 170 6.01 33.68 -29.88
CA ASN A 170 4.84 32.89 -29.50
C ASN A 170 3.77 32.80 -30.61
N LYS A 171 4.21 32.66 -31.86
CA LYS A 171 3.37 32.59 -33.07
C LYS A 171 3.60 31.31 -33.85
N ASP A 172 2.58 30.90 -34.60
CA ASP A 172 2.74 29.89 -35.64
C ASP A 172 3.54 30.48 -36.81
N VAL A 173 4.25 29.65 -37.57
CA VAL A 173 5.17 30.11 -38.64
C VAL A 173 4.43 30.92 -39.69
N SER A 174 3.22 30.52 -40.06
CA SER A 174 2.36 31.21 -41.02
C SER A 174 1.94 32.62 -40.60
N GLN A 175 2.12 32.98 -39.32
CA GLN A 175 1.77 34.29 -38.76
C GLN A 175 2.97 35.26 -38.67
N LEU A 176 4.15 34.84 -39.14
CA LEU A 176 5.35 35.69 -39.12
C LEU A 176 5.17 36.89 -40.04
N THR A 177 5.44 38.08 -39.49
CA THR A 177 5.43 39.35 -40.23
C THR A 177 6.79 39.65 -40.85
N LEU A 178 6.85 40.57 -41.82
CA LEU A 178 8.10 41.02 -42.46
C LEU A 178 9.24 41.37 -41.47
N PRO A 179 9.04 42.20 -40.42
CA PRO A 179 10.12 42.51 -39.47
C PRO A 179 10.56 41.30 -38.63
N GLU A 180 9.67 40.35 -38.34
CA GLU A 180 9.98 39.12 -37.60
C GLU A 180 10.74 38.12 -38.48
N ALA A 181 10.29 37.93 -39.73
CA ALA A 181 10.97 37.14 -40.75
C ALA A 181 12.41 37.65 -41.00
N ALA A 182 12.57 38.97 -41.19
CA ALA A 182 13.88 39.57 -41.39
C ALA A 182 14.79 39.44 -40.15
N LEU A 183 14.20 39.42 -38.94
CA LEU A 183 14.95 39.19 -37.70
C LEU A 183 15.47 37.76 -37.65
N LEU A 184 14.60 36.76 -37.87
CA LEU A 184 14.99 35.35 -37.90
C LEU A 184 16.03 35.08 -38.98
N ALA A 185 15.80 35.53 -40.22
CA ALA A 185 16.78 35.40 -41.30
C ALA A 185 18.14 36.07 -40.95
N GLY A 186 18.11 37.17 -40.22
CA GLY A 186 19.30 37.88 -39.74
C GLY A 186 20.16 37.07 -38.79
N THR A 187 19.58 36.13 -38.04
CA THR A 187 20.30 35.29 -37.08
C THR A 187 21.13 34.18 -37.72
N LEU A 188 20.73 33.67 -38.89
CA LEU A 188 21.24 32.42 -39.48
C LEU A 188 22.77 32.37 -39.64
N ASN A 189 23.39 33.48 -40.01
CA ASN A 189 24.84 33.56 -40.23
C ASN A 189 25.66 33.61 -38.93
N SER A 190 25.08 34.07 -37.82
CA SER A 190 25.72 34.08 -36.50
C SER A 190 24.67 34.09 -35.38
N PRO A 191 24.02 32.93 -35.12
CA PRO A 191 22.81 32.88 -34.30
C PRO A 191 23.00 33.45 -32.89
N SER A 192 24.12 33.12 -32.23
CA SER A 192 24.40 33.64 -30.89
C SER A 192 24.77 35.13 -30.86
N ALA A 193 25.37 35.67 -31.92
CA ALA A 193 25.82 37.06 -31.96
C ALA A 193 24.68 38.05 -32.26
N TYR A 194 23.66 37.58 -32.99
CA TYR A 194 22.49 38.36 -33.41
C TYR A 194 21.20 37.97 -32.68
N ASP A 195 21.29 37.15 -31.64
CA ASP A 195 20.18 36.82 -30.77
C ASP A 195 19.69 38.10 -30.03
N PRO A 196 18.43 38.50 -30.20
CA PRO A 196 17.91 39.74 -29.64
C PRO A 196 17.80 39.74 -28.10
N TYR A 197 17.76 38.57 -27.44
CA TYR A 197 17.78 38.49 -25.98
C TYR A 197 19.20 38.62 -25.40
N TYR A 198 20.24 38.34 -26.18
CA TYR A 198 21.63 38.56 -25.75
C TYR A 198 22.17 39.92 -26.21
N ASN A 199 21.84 40.34 -27.44
CA ASN A 199 22.32 41.57 -28.02
C ASN A 199 21.28 42.22 -28.94
N LEU A 200 20.31 42.90 -28.30
CA LEU A 200 19.22 43.60 -28.99
C LEU A 200 19.70 44.59 -30.04
N GLU A 201 20.77 45.33 -29.77
CA GLU A 201 21.31 46.34 -30.69
C GLU A 201 21.86 45.70 -31.97
N LYS A 202 22.71 44.68 -31.85
CA LYS A 202 23.24 43.95 -33.00
C LYS A 202 22.15 43.24 -33.77
N ALA A 203 21.17 42.64 -33.09
CA ALA A 203 20.02 42.01 -33.71
C ALA A 203 19.21 43.02 -34.55
N THR A 204 18.97 44.21 -34.00
CA THR A 204 18.26 45.30 -34.68
C THR A 204 18.99 45.78 -35.93
N GLN A 205 20.31 46.00 -35.84
CA GLN A 205 21.15 46.39 -36.97
C GLN A 205 21.22 45.30 -38.05
N ARG A 206 21.30 44.03 -37.63
CA ARG A 206 21.36 42.89 -38.54
C ARG A 206 20.03 42.71 -39.28
N ARG A 207 18.89 42.80 -38.58
CA ARG A 207 17.56 42.81 -39.20
C ARG A 207 17.43 43.93 -40.23
N ALA A 208 17.88 45.15 -39.91
CA ALA A 208 17.85 46.26 -40.85
C ALA A 208 18.70 45.98 -42.11
N THR A 209 19.85 45.32 -41.96
CA THR A 209 20.66 44.84 -43.09
C THR A 209 19.90 43.84 -43.95
N VAL A 210 19.20 42.88 -43.36
CA VAL A 210 18.37 41.90 -44.12
C VAL A 210 17.26 42.61 -44.88
N LEU A 211 16.55 43.56 -44.25
CA LEU A 211 15.51 44.35 -44.92
C LEU A 211 16.07 45.13 -46.13
N ASN A 212 17.28 45.69 -46.03
CA ASN A 212 17.94 46.33 -47.17
C ASN A 212 18.28 45.34 -48.29
N LEU A 213 18.79 44.15 -47.93
CA LEU A 213 19.04 43.09 -48.93
C LEU A 213 17.76 42.66 -49.64
N MET A 214 16.64 42.62 -48.93
CA MET A 214 15.34 42.32 -49.54
C MET A 214 14.91 43.40 -50.55
N VAL A 215 15.22 44.68 -50.31
CA VAL A 215 15.02 45.77 -51.28
C VAL A 215 15.95 45.61 -52.48
N ASP A 216 17.25 45.40 -52.24
CA ASP A 216 18.27 45.27 -53.29
C ASP A 216 17.99 44.12 -54.26
N HIS A 217 17.36 43.05 -53.75
CA HIS A 217 16.95 41.88 -54.53
C HIS A 217 15.51 41.96 -55.06
N GLY A 218 14.77 43.03 -54.77
CA GLY A 218 13.44 43.27 -55.32
C GLY A 218 12.31 42.49 -54.66
N TYR A 219 12.53 41.93 -53.46
CA TYR A 219 11.50 41.20 -52.70
C TYR A 219 10.52 42.14 -51.98
N ILE A 220 10.97 43.33 -51.59
CA ILE A 220 10.13 44.37 -50.96
C ILE A 220 10.46 45.75 -51.54
N THR A 221 9.52 46.67 -51.41
CA THR A 221 9.71 48.08 -51.74
C THR A 221 10.51 48.82 -50.65
N GLN A 222 11.06 49.99 -51.01
CA GLN A 222 11.73 50.85 -50.02
C GLN A 222 10.77 51.31 -48.92
N GLU A 223 9.49 51.54 -49.24
CA GLU A 223 8.47 51.94 -48.27
C GLU A 223 8.20 50.84 -47.24
N GLU A 224 8.02 49.59 -47.67
CA GLU A 224 7.85 48.44 -46.77
C GLU A 224 9.08 48.23 -45.87
N CYS A 225 10.28 48.41 -46.43
CA CYS A 225 11.54 48.34 -45.69
C CYS A 225 11.60 49.41 -44.57
N ASP A 226 11.23 50.64 -44.89
CA ASP A 226 11.26 51.75 -43.92
C ASP A 226 10.19 51.58 -42.84
N LEU A 227 8.99 51.08 -43.20
CA LEU A 227 7.94 50.72 -42.24
C LEU A 227 8.37 49.55 -41.32
N ALA A 228 8.96 48.48 -41.88
CA ALA A 228 9.43 47.34 -41.10
C ALA A 228 10.54 47.72 -40.12
N LYS A 229 11.43 48.65 -40.49
CA LYS A 229 12.48 49.16 -39.58
C LYS A 229 11.93 49.94 -38.38
N GLN A 230 10.74 50.55 -38.49
CA GLN A 230 10.10 51.28 -37.39
C GLN A 230 9.56 50.36 -36.29
N VAL A 231 9.25 49.10 -36.61
CA VAL A 231 8.87 48.10 -35.61
C VAL A 231 10.09 47.81 -34.74
N LYS A 232 10.02 48.11 -33.44
CA LYS A 232 11.10 47.82 -32.49
C LYS A 232 11.22 46.31 -32.25
N VAL A 233 12.45 45.77 -32.23
CA VAL A 233 12.67 44.32 -32.09
C VAL A 233 12.10 43.83 -30.75
N GLU A 234 12.33 44.56 -29.67
CA GLU A 234 11.83 44.23 -28.32
C GLU A 234 10.31 44.13 -28.22
N ASN A 235 9.57 44.82 -29.10
CA ASN A 235 8.10 44.76 -29.13
C ASN A 235 7.57 43.48 -29.80
N THR A 236 8.43 42.74 -30.50
CA THR A 236 8.07 41.47 -31.13
C THR A 236 8.33 40.28 -30.20
N LEU A 237 9.24 40.42 -29.23
CA LEU A 237 9.72 39.32 -28.41
C LEU A 237 8.70 38.85 -27.36
N SER A 238 8.56 37.52 -27.21
CA SER A 238 7.73 36.89 -26.17
C SER A 238 8.46 36.82 -24.82
N GLN A 239 7.74 36.72 -23.70
CA GLN A 239 8.36 36.31 -22.44
C GLN A 239 8.51 34.79 -22.45
N GLY A 240 9.75 34.30 -22.52
CA GLY A 240 10.06 32.90 -22.81
C GLY A 240 9.31 31.89 -21.93
N ILE A 241 8.40 31.14 -22.54
CA ILE A 241 7.80 29.92 -21.99
C ILE A 241 8.51 28.75 -22.69
N THR A 242 9.46 28.12 -22.01
CA THR A 242 9.94 26.79 -22.41
C THR A 242 9.23 25.76 -21.54
N SER A 243 8.11 25.25 -22.03
CA SER A 243 7.43 24.09 -21.46
C SER A 243 8.13 22.80 -21.91
N SER A 244 9.09 22.32 -21.13
CA SER A 244 9.14 20.88 -20.84
C SER A 244 8.24 20.68 -19.63
N ASP A 245 7.28 19.76 -19.72
CA ASP A 245 6.50 19.37 -18.55
C ASP A 245 7.45 18.58 -17.62
N ASP A 246 8.12 19.28 -16.71
CA ASP A 246 9.05 18.70 -15.73
C ASP A 246 8.38 17.57 -14.93
N ALA A 247 7.04 17.52 -14.88
CA ALA A 247 6.30 16.46 -14.22
C ALA A 247 6.55 15.07 -14.81
N LEU A 248 6.97 14.96 -16.07
CA LEU A 248 7.22 13.69 -16.77
C LEU A 248 8.71 13.35 -16.87
N ALA A 249 9.61 14.26 -16.49
CA ALA A 249 11.05 14.14 -16.74
C ALA A 249 11.67 12.85 -16.18
N ALA A 250 11.31 12.46 -14.95
CA ALA A 250 11.82 11.24 -14.32
C ALA A 250 11.44 9.96 -15.08
N TYR A 251 10.23 9.92 -15.65
CA TYR A 251 9.75 8.79 -16.44
C TYR A 251 10.43 8.77 -17.83
N VAL A 252 10.56 9.95 -18.46
CA VAL A 252 11.25 10.09 -19.76
C VAL A 252 12.71 9.61 -19.66
N ASP A 253 13.41 9.95 -18.58
CA ASP A 253 14.82 9.55 -18.41
C ASP A 253 14.97 8.02 -18.24
N ILE A 254 14.09 7.36 -17.49
CA ILE A 254 14.14 5.90 -17.34
C ILE A 254 13.78 5.18 -18.65
N VAL A 255 12.76 5.66 -19.39
CA VAL A 255 12.43 5.14 -20.72
C VAL A 255 13.61 5.32 -21.68
N THR A 256 14.24 6.49 -21.66
CA THR A 256 15.38 6.80 -22.54
C THR A 256 16.54 5.85 -22.28
N LYS A 257 16.81 5.54 -21.01
CA LYS A 257 17.83 4.57 -20.62
C LYS A 257 17.46 3.16 -21.13
N GLU A 258 16.22 2.73 -20.92
CA GLU A 258 15.74 1.42 -21.35
C GLU A 258 15.75 1.26 -22.88
N VAL A 259 15.39 2.29 -23.65
CA VAL A 259 15.49 2.28 -25.12
C VAL A 259 16.93 2.01 -25.55
N LYS A 260 17.90 2.73 -24.95
CA LYS A 260 19.33 2.56 -25.26
C LYS A 260 19.80 1.15 -24.93
N GLU A 261 19.41 0.61 -23.78
CA GLU A 261 19.79 -0.73 -23.33
C GLU A 261 19.19 -1.84 -24.20
N LYS A 262 17.91 -1.74 -24.57
CA LYS A 262 17.18 -2.79 -25.32
C LYS A 262 17.35 -2.71 -26.84
N THR A 263 17.62 -1.52 -27.39
CA THR A 263 17.74 -1.32 -28.85
C THR A 263 19.15 -1.03 -29.33
N GLY A 264 20.05 -0.55 -28.45
CA GLY A 264 21.37 -0.05 -28.82
C GLY A 264 21.37 1.30 -29.55
N LEU A 265 20.22 1.97 -29.64
CA LEU A 265 20.04 3.23 -30.37
C LEU A 265 19.72 4.38 -29.40
N ASP A 266 20.17 5.59 -29.72
CA ASP A 266 19.84 6.80 -28.96
C ASP A 266 18.63 7.52 -29.56
N PRO A 267 17.51 7.68 -28.84
CA PRO A 267 16.34 8.39 -29.35
C PRO A 267 16.57 9.89 -29.60
N ALA A 268 17.65 10.48 -29.08
CA ALA A 268 18.07 11.83 -29.43
C ALA A 268 18.75 11.90 -30.82
N GLU A 269 19.34 10.80 -31.29
CA GLU A 269 20.11 10.74 -32.54
C GLU A 269 19.33 10.06 -33.67
N THR A 270 18.55 9.03 -33.34
CA THR A 270 17.80 8.20 -34.30
C THR A 270 16.31 8.39 -34.10
N GLN A 271 15.59 8.71 -35.17
CA GLN A 271 14.14 8.95 -35.11
C GLN A 271 13.36 7.67 -34.75
N MET A 272 12.57 7.76 -33.68
CA MET A 272 11.74 6.66 -33.17
C MET A 272 10.36 7.11 -32.71
N ASN A 273 9.38 6.22 -32.81
CA ASN A 273 8.15 6.28 -32.00
C ASN A 273 8.27 5.27 -30.86
N ILE A 274 8.21 5.74 -29.62
CA ILE A 274 8.39 4.93 -28.41
C ILE A 274 7.07 4.88 -27.66
N TYR A 275 6.47 3.70 -27.54
CA TYR A 275 5.19 3.51 -26.86
C TYR A 275 5.43 2.90 -25.49
N THR A 276 4.94 3.55 -24.43
CA THR A 276 5.24 3.22 -23.04
C THR A 276 3.98 2.84 -22.26
N TYR A 277 4.16 2.45 -21.00
CA TYR A 277 3.07 2.24 -20.05
C TYR A 277 2.84 3.42 -19.10
N CYS A 278 3.43 4.59 -19.38
CA CYS A 278 3.25 5.78 -18.55
C CYS A 278 1.76 6.09 -18.42
N ASN A 279 1.27 6.19 -17.19
CA ASN A 279 0.00 6.84 -16.92
C ASN A 279 0.32 8.28 -16.53
N GLN A 280 0.11 9.23 -17.47
CA GLN A 280 0.50 10.63 -17.27
C GLN A 280 -0.15 11.26 -16.04
N GLU A 281 -1.39 10.89 -15.70
CA GLU A 281 -2.07 11.43 -14.52
C GLU A 281 -1.41 10.95 -13.21
N VAL A 282 -1.13 9.64 -13.13
CA VAL A 282 -0.46 9.04 -11.97
C VAL A 282 0.98 9.55 -11.86
N GLN A 283 1.67 9.71 -12.99
CA GLN A 283 3.02 10.28 -13.03
C GLN A 283 3.03 11.74 -12.55
N LYS A 284 2.09 12.57 -13.01
CA LYS A 284 1.95 13.97 -12.55
C LYS A 284 1.60 14.05 -11.07
N MET A 285 0.70 13.18 -10.59
CA MET A 285 0.38 13.07 -9.16
C MET A 285 1.62 12.70 -8.32
N ALA A 286 2.38 11.70 -8.76
CA ALA A 286 3.60 11.26 -8.10
C ALA A 286 4.66 12.39 -8.06
N THR A 287 4.82 13.14 -9.14
CA THR A 287 5.73 14.29 -9.19
C THR A 287 5.25 15.45 -8.30
N ALA A 288 3.95 15.76 -8.27
CA ALA A 288 3.40 16.79 -7.39
C ALA A 288 3.61 16.46 -5.90
N MET A 289 3.49 15.18 -5.52
CA MET A 289 3.86 14.73 -4.17
C MET A 289 5.35 14.93 -3.90
N ALA A 290 6.21 14.53 -4.85
CA ALA A 290 7.65 14.64 -4.72
C ALA A 290 8.14 16.10 -4.62
N ASN A 291 7.48 17.04 -5.31
CA ASN A 291 7.76 18.47 -5.29
C ASN A 291 7.21 19.20 -4.06
N GLY A 292 6.49 18.48 -3.19
CA GLY A 292 5.92 19.06 -1.98
C GLY A 292 4.60 19.81 -2.19
N GLU A 293 3.96 19.66 -3.35
CA GLU A 293 2.70 20.34 -3.69
C GLU A 293 1.51 19.71 -2.96
N THR A 294 1.46 18.37 -2.92
CA THR A 294 0.40 17.61 -2.24
C THR A 294 0.90 16.86 -1.00
N TYR A 295 2.19 16.54 -0.93
CA TYR A 295 2.82 15.96 0.26
C TYR A 295 3.62 17.03 1.02
N LYS A 296 3.37 17.20 2.32
CA LYS A 296 4.10 18.18 3.13
C LYS A 296 5.34 17.57 3.76
N TYR A 297 6.50 17.93 3.23
CA TYR A 297 7.77 17.64 3.88
C TYR A 297 7.91 18.41 5.20
N SER A 298 8.53 17.76 6.18
CA SER A 298 9.01 18.35 7.42
C SER A 298 10.26 19.21 7.23
N ASP A 299 10.98 19.00 6.12
CA ASP A 299 12.26 19.62 5.79
C ASP A 299 12.49 19.61 4.28
N GLU A 300 12.97 20.72 3.73
CA GLU A 300 13.18 20.91 2.29
C GLU A 300 14.29 20.03 1.68
N ASP A 301 15.28 19.60 2.47
CA ASP A 301 16.39 18.76 2.00
C ASP A 301 15.96 17.28 1.87
N MET A 302 14.76 16.92 2.34
CA MET A 302 14.27 15.55 2.26
C MET A 302 14.06 15.12 0.81
N GLN A 303 14.45 13.88 0.53
CA GLN A 303 14.33 13.25 -0.77
C GLN A 303 13.30 12.14 -0.74
N MET A 304 12.70 11.90 -1.90
CA MET A 304 11.74 10.83 -2.15
C MET A 304 12.14 10.08 -3.43
N GLY A 305 11.98 8.77 -3.42
CA GLY A 305 12.14 7.91 -4.60
C GLY A 305 11.06 6.86 -4.62
N GLY A 306 10.57 6.46 -5.78
CA GLY A 306 9.42 5.57 -5.83
C GLY A 306 9.13 4.98 -7.19
N SER A 307 8.38 3.88 -7.20
CA SER A 307 7.92 3.22 -8.41
C SER A 307 6.52 2.67 -8.19
N VAL A 308 5.66 2.82 -9.19
CA VAL A 308 4.34 2.19 -9.28
C VAL A 308 4.36 1.26 -10.49
N GLN A 309 4.06 -0.01 -10.25
CA GLN A 309 4.11 -1.06 -11.26
C GLN A 309 2.79 -1.83 -11.26
N SER A 310 2.38 -2.30 -12.42
CA SER A 310 1.34 -3.32 -12.51
C SER A 310 1.84 -4.60 -11.85
N THR A 311 1.01 -5.19 -10.99
CA THR A 311 1.37 -6.37 -10.22
C THR A 311 1.50 -7.62 -11.08
N GLN A 312 0.80 -7.66 -12.22
CA GLN A 312 0.67 -8.89 -13.01
C GLN A 312 1.75 -9.06 -14.06
N ASP A 313 2.35 -7.97 -14.56
CA ASP A 313 3.10 -7.99 -15.81
C ASP A 313 4.40 -7.16 -15.81
N GLY A 314 4.81 -6.62 -14.65
CA GLY A 314 6.08 -5.89 -14.51
C GLY A 314 6.11 -4.50 -15.15
N ARG A 315 4.97 -4.00 -15.65
CA ARG A 315 4.90 -2.71 -16.34
C ARG A 315 4.96 -1.55 -15.35
N ILE A 316 5.95 -0.68 -15.49
CA ILE A 316 6.10 0.53 -14.67
C ILE A 316 5.20 1.63 -15.24
N ILE A 317 4.20 2.07 -14.46
CA ILE A 317 3.23 3.09 -14.91
C ILE A 317 3.55 4.49 -14.42
N ALA A 318 4.33 4.61 -13.33
CA ALA A 318 4.81 5.89 -12.81
C ALA A 318 6.07 5.70 -11.95
N VAL A 319 6.90 6.72 -11.86
CA VAL A 319 8.10 6.78 -11.02
C VAL A 319 8.20 8.11 -10.28
N ILE A 320 8.84 8.10 -9.11
CA ILE A 320 9.23 9.29 -8.37
C ILE A 320 10.74 9.41 -8.46
N GLY A 321 11.21 10.37 -9.26
CA GLY A 321 12.64 10.56 -9.54
C GLY A 321 13.43 11.31 -8.48
N GLY A 322 12.77 12.04 -7.59
CA GLY A 322 13.43 12.92 -6.63
C GLY A 322 12.59 14.16 -6.31
N HIS A 323 12.97 14.88 -5.26
CA HIS A 323 12.36 16.17 -4.95
C HIS A 323 12.80 17.21 -5.98
N ASN A 324 11.84 17.87 -6.65
CA ASN A 324 12.10 18.88 -7.70
C ASN A 324 12.93 18.36 -8.88
N TYR A 325 12.74 17.09 -9.22
CA TYR A 325 13.50 16.39 -10.27
C TYR A 325 13.50 17.15 -11.60
N LYS A 326 14.68 17.28 -12.21
CA LYS A 326 14.89 17.76 -13.58
C LYS A 326 15.52 16.65 -14.42
N SER A 327 15.26 16.67 -15.73
CA SER A 327 15.87 15.69 -16.65
C SER A 327 17.40 15.73 -16.54
N GLY A 328 18.00 14.54 -16.44
CA GLY A 328 19.42 14.34 -16.19
C GLY A 328 19.80 14.23 -14.70
N ASP A 329 18.89 14.54 -13.77
CA ASP A 329 19.15 14.35 -12.34
C ASP A 329 19.27 12.87 -11.98
N LEU A 330 19.95 12.60 -10.86
CA LEU A 330 20.09 11.25 -10.32
C LEU A 330 18.72 10.72 -9.85
N ASN A 331 18.13 9.84 -10.65
CA ASN A 331 16.79 9.29 -10.44
C ASN A 331 16.70 8.36 -9.21
N LYS A 332 16.06 8.83 -8.14
CA LYS A 332 15.87 8.12 -6.87
C LYS A 332 14.98 6.88 -6.97
N ALA A 333 14.23 6.68 -8.06
CA ALA A 333 13.51 5.44 -8.29
C ALA A 333 14.44 4.24 -8.58
N THR A 334 15.64 4.50 -9.10
CA THR A 334 16.62 3.47 -9.48
C THR A 334 17.89 3.48 -8.62
N VAL A 335 18.04 4.47 -7.75
CA VAL A 335 19.13 4.50 -6.76
C VAL A 335 18.87 3.48 -5.66
N LYS A 336 19.86 2.62 -5.39
CA LYS A 336 19.81 1.65 -4.30
C LYS A 336 20.01 2.32 -2.94
N GLN A 337 19.18 1.96 -1.97
CA GLN A 337 19.18 2.44 -0.59
C GLN A 337 19.02 1.26 0.36
N GLN A 338 19.41 1.39 1.64
CA GLN A 338 19.24 0.26 2.56
C GLN A 338 17.74 0.00 2.77
N PRO A 339 17.26 -1.23 2.53
CA PRO A 339 15.84 -1.55 2.61
C PRO A 339 15.29 -1.48 4.04
N GLY A 340 16.16 -1.65 5.04
CA GLY A 340 15.71 -1.90 6.41
C GLY A 340 14.82 -3.14 6.46
N SER A 341 13.77 -3.07 7.28
CA SER A 341 12.80 -4.17 7.46
C SER A 341 11.91 -4.51 6.25
N SER A 342 12.01 -3.80 5.12
CA SER A 342 11.20 -4.15 3.93
C SER A 342 11.63 -5.47 3.29
N MET A 343 12.82 -6.00 3.61
CA MET A 343 13.24 -7.32 3.10
C MET A 343 12.71 -8.50 3.92
N LYS A 344 12.25 -8.30 5.17
CA LYS A 344 11.88 -9.40 6.07
C LYS A 344 10.88 -10.40 5.49
N PRO A 345 9.79 -9.97 4.80
CA PRO A 345 8.84 -10.91 4.20
C PRO A 345 9.49 -11.85 3.19
N LEU A 346 10.46 -11.36 2.43
CA LEU A 346 11.11 -12.10 1.34
C LEU A 346 12.34 -12.86 1.83
N LEU A 347 13.31 -12.16 2.43
CA LEU A 347 14.63 -12.69 2.80
C LEU A 347 14.59 -13.63 4.00
N ASP A 348 13.81 -13.28 5.03
CA ASP A 348 13.85 -14.01 6.31
C ASP A 348 12.76 -15.06 6.34
N TYR A 349 11.49 -14.62 6.37
CA TYR A 349 10.36 -15.51 6.57
C TYR A 349 9.98 -16.25 5.28
N GLY A 350 10.03 -15.58 4.13
CA GLY A 350 9.78 -16.20 2.83
C GLY A 350 10.75 -17.34 2.55
N LEU A 351 12.05 -17.12 2.77
CA LEU A 351 13.04 -18.18 2.63
C LEU A 351 12.95 -19.24 3.74
N ALA A 352 12.41 -18.93 4.92
CA ALA A 352 12.10 -19.95 5.92
C ALA A 352 10.97 -20.88 5.46
N TYR A 353 9.93 -20.37 4.80
CA TYR A 353 8.93 -21.21 4.15
C TYR A 353 9.58 -22.11 3.09
N LYS A 354 10.53 -21.58 2.33
CA LYS A 354 11.21 -22.31 1.26
C LYS A 354 12.13 -23.42 1.76
N TYR A 355 13.07 -23.09 2.64
CA TYR A 355 14.20 -23.96 3.01
C TYR A 355 13.99 -24.72 4.32
N LEU A 356 13.15 -24.21 5.22
CA LEU A 356 12.85 -24.84 6.51
C LEU A 356 11.47 -25.49 6.55
N ASN A 357 10.66 -25.30 5.49
CA ASN A 357 9.24 -25.71 5.41
C ASN A 357 8.41 -25.21 6.60
N TRP A 358 8.76 -24.03 7.13
CA TRP A 358 7.95 -23.38 8.15
C TRP A 358 6.58 -22.98 7.59
N SER A 359 5.54 -23.03 8.41
CA SER A 359 4.24 -22.44 8.08
C SER A 359 4.18 -20.96 8.43
N THR A 360 3.14 -20.28 7.96
CA THR A 360 2.89 -18.86 8.28
C THR A 360 2.58 -18.59 9.75
N VAL A 361 2.26 -19.65 10.51
CA VAL A 361 1.97 -19.62 11.96
C VAL A 361 3.06 -20.30 12.79
N ASN A 362 4.23 -20.56 12.19
CA ASN A 362 5.39 -21.05 12.93
C ASN A 362 5.74 -20.08 14.07
N THR A 363 6.15 -20.62 15.21
CA THR A 363 6.52 -19.82 16.38
C THR A 363 7.95 -19.35 16.26
N VAL A 364 8.16 -18.04 16.39
CA VAL A 364 9.48 -17.40 16.47
C VAL A 364 9.66 -16.74 17.83
N LYS A 365 10.90 -16.56 18.25
CA LYS A 365 11.24 -16.06 19.59
C LYS A 365 11.97 -14.73 19.54
N ASP A 366 11.54 -13.83 20.40
CA ASP A 366 12.19 -12.55 20.66
C ASP A 366 12.84 -12.57 22.05
N GLU A 367 14.13 -12.93 22.08
CA GLU A 367 14.95 -13.11 23.29
C GLU A 367 16.30 -12.37 23.13
N PRO A 368 17.02 -12.04 24.22
CA PRO A 368 18.31 -11.35 24.13
C PRO A 368 19.30 -11.98 23.14
N LEU A 369 19.65 -11.22 22.10
CA LEU A 369 20.59 -11.64 21.05
C LEU A 369 21.84 -10.74 21.04
N THR A 370 23.02 -11.35 20.93
CA THR A 370 24.30 -10.62 20.76
C THR A 370 24.94 -10.98 19.44
N LEU A 371 25.26 -9.98 18.61
CA LEU A 371 25.98 -10.13 17.34
C LEU A 371 27.22 -9.25 17.34
N GLY A 372 28.38 -9.83 17.00
CA GLY A 372 29.64 -9.08 16.94
C GLY A 372 29.98 -8.32 18.23
N GLY A 373 29.63 -8.88 19.39
CA GLY A 373 29.82 -8.25 20.70
C GLY A 373 28.85 -7.12 21.06
N LYS A 374 27.81 -6.89 20.25
CA LYS A 374 26.75 -5.89 20.51
C LYS A 374 25.41 -6.57 20.76
N THR A 375 24.73 -6.18 21.82
CA THR A 375 23.34 -6.60 22.07
C THR A 375 22.41 -5.93 21.07
N ILE A 376 21.69 -6.76 20.31
CA ILE A 376 20.66 -6.31 19.38
C ILE A 376 19.41 -5.94 20.17
N LYS A 377 18.75 -4.85 19.76
CA LYS A 377 17.52 -4.37 20.38
C LYS A 377 16.43 -4.22 19.33
N ASN A 378 15.20 -4.47 19.75
CA ASN A 378 14.02 -4.03 19.01
C ASN A 378 13.88 -2.50 19.10
N TRP A 379 13.06 -1.94 18.22
CA TRP A 379 12.89 -0.48 18.12
C TRP A 379 12.31 0.15 19.39
N ASP A 380 11.58 -0.62 20.18
CA ASP A 380 11.01 -0.23 21.48
C ASP A 380 11.92 -0.55 22.68
N GLY A 381 13.03 -1.26 22.43
CA GLY A 381 14.00 -1.66 23.43
C GLY A 381 13.59 -2.84 24.33
N GLN A 382 12.50 -3.55 24.01
CA GLN A 382 11.99 -4.67 24.81
C GLN A 382 12.12 -6.02 24.09
N TYR A 383 11.84 -7.10 24.81
CA TYR A 383 11.74 -8.47 24.31
C TYR A 383 10.31 -8.98 24.52
N HIS A 384 9.75 -9.61 23.50
CA HIS A 384 8.33 -9.98 23.47
C HIS A 384 8.08 -11.49 23.59
N GLY A 385 9.14 -12.29 23.76
CA GLY A 385 9.02 -13.74 23.91
C GLY A 385 8.57 -14.42 22.63
N SER A 386 7.80 -15.50 22.76
CA SER A 386 7.31 -16.30 21.63
C SER A 386 6.11 -15.65 20.94
N MET A 387 6.09 -15.68 19.61
CA MET A 387 5.00 -15.13 18.79
C MET A 387 4.90 -15.85 17.43
N SER A 388 3.82 -15.60 16.70
CA SER A 388 3.70 -16.07 15.31
C SER A 388 4.57 -15.24 14.35
N ILE A 389 4.91 -15.79 13.18
CA ILE A 389 5.57 -15.01 12.12
C ILE A 389 4.71 -13.80 11.69
N SER A 390 3.39 -13.95 11.64
CA SER A 390 2.48 -12.84 11.32
C SER A 390 2.62 -11.68 12.30
N ASP A 391 2.66 -11.97 13.61
CA ASP A 391 2.87 -10.95 14.65
C ASP A 391 4.26 -10.32 14.58
N ALA A 392 5.27 -11.13 14.27
CA ALA A 392 6.65 -10.68 14.11
C ALA A 392 6.81 -9.72 12.92
N LEU A 393 6.11 -9.98 11.81
CA LEU A 393 6.10 -9.12 10.63
C LEU A 393 5.29 -7.85 10.81
N LEU A 394 4.10 -7.94 11.45
CA LEU A 394 3.24 -6.79 11.76
C LEU A 394 4.01 -5.74 12.57
N ASN A 395 4.66 -6.18 13.64
CA ASN A 395 5.44 -5.29 14.51
C ASN A 395 6.89 -5.10 14.06
N SER A 396 7.29 -5.85 13.02
CA SER A 396 8.59 -5.77 12.37
C SER A 396 9.77 -5.99 13.32
N TRP A 397 9.67 -6.96 14.24
CA TRP A 397 10.70 -7.23 15.25
C TRP A 397 12.02 -7.69 14.63
N ASN A 398 13.13 -7.23 15.19
CA ASN A 398 14.46 -7.42 14.61
C ASN A 398 15.06 -8.78 14.98
N ILE A 399 14.90 -9.19 16.23
CA ILE A 399 15.53 -10.41 16.74
C ILE A 399 14.96 -11.66 16.07
N PRO A 400 13.63 -11.87 16.01
CA PRO A 400 13.05 -13.01 15.29
C PRO A 400 13.48 -13.09 13.83
N ALA A 401 13.59 -11.94 13.15
CA ALA A 401 14.02 -11.85 11.76
C ALA A 401 15.48 -12.33 11.59
N ILE A 402 16.39 -11.86 12.45
CA ILE A 402 17.81 -12.27 12.40
C ILE A 402 17.97 -13.75 12.69
N THR A 403 17.34 -14.27 13.74
CA THR A 403 17.47 -15.70 14.08
C THR A 403 16.90 -16.58 12.99
N THR A 404 15.77 -16.18 12.38
CA THR A 404 15.20 -16.88 11.22
C THR A 404 16.18 -16.87 10.05
N PHE A 405 16.76 -15.72 9.72
CA PHE A 405 17.73 -15.61 8.63
C PHE A 405 18.99 -16.46 8.88
N GLN A 406 19.47 -16.54 10.12
CA GLN A 406 20.59 -17.42 10.49
C GLN A 406 20.25 -18.90 10.23
N GLU A 407 19.04 -19.34 10.55
CA GLU A 407 18.59 -20.71 10.26
C GLU A 407 18.46 -20.98 8.76
N VAL A 408 17.89 -20.02 8.01
CA VAL A 408 17.82 -20.07 6.54
C VAL A 408 19.21 -20.17 5.94
N LYS A 409 20.15 -19.32 6.37
CA LYS A 409 21.53 -19.30 5.86
C LYS A 409 22.26 -20.60 6.20
N LYS A 410 22.00 -21.20 7.36
CA LYS A 410 22.52 -22.52 7.72
C LYS A 410 21.96 -23.63 6.83
N ALA A 411 20.69 -23.56 6.43
CA ALA A 411 20.04 -24.57 5.61
C ALA A 411 20.36 -24.45 4.10
N ALA A 412 20.40 -23.23 3.58
CA ALA A 412 20.50 -22.96 2.14
C ALA A 412 21.91 -22.57 1.68
N GLY A 413 22.68 -21.87 2.53
CA GLY A 413 23.92 -21.19 2.14
C GLY A 413 23.68 -19.88 1.38
N SER A 414 24.68 -18.98 1.38
CA SER A 414 24.54 -17.63 0.82
C SER A 414 24.32 -17.62 -0.70
N ASP A 415 24.93 -18.55 -1.45
CA ASP A 415 24.79 -18.60 -2.91
C ASP A 415 23.34 -18.87 -3.35
N ALA A 416 22.64 -19.76 -2.63
CA ALA A 416 21.23 -20.06 -2.93
C ALA A 416 20.33 -18.87 -2.60
N ILE A 417 20.60 -18.17 -1.48
CA ILE A 417 19.88 -16.95 -1.08
C ILE A 417 20.09 -15.84 -2.11
N ILE A 418 21.32 -15.63 -2.58
CA ILE A 418 21.65 -14.65 -3.63
C ILE A 418 20.84 -14.95 -4.89
N LYS A 419 20.86 -16.22 -5.34
CA LYS A 419 20.11 -16.65 -6.52
C LYS A 419 18.61 -16.41 -6.37
N ASP A 420 18.06 -16.62 -5.17
CA ASP A 420 16.65 -16.36 -4.89
C ASP A 420 16.31 -14.87 -4.96
N MET A 421 17.18 -13.99 -4.44
CA MET A 421 16.98 -12.54 -4.57
C MET A 421 17.11 -12.07 -6.03
N GLU A 422 18.08 -12.62 -6.77
CA GLU A 422 18.23 -12.35 -8.21
C GLU A 422 17.00 -12.84 -9.00
N SER A 423 16.42 -13.97 -8.61
CA SER A 423 15.23 -14.53 -9.28
C SER A 423 13.98 -13.67 -9.16
N VAL A 424 13.91 -12.77 -8.17
CA VAL A 424 12.81 -11.80 -8.01
C VAL A 424 13.18 -10.40 -8.50
N GLY A 425 14.29 -10.27 -9.24
CA GLY A 425 14.72 -9.03 -9.88
C GLY A 425 15.56 -8.09 -9.01
N ILE A 426 16.08 -8.54 -7.86
CA ILE A 426 17.00 -7.74 -7.05
C ILE A 426 18.43 -7.99 -7.53
N ASP A 427 19.13 -6.95 -7.98
CA ASP A 427 20.51 -7.10 -8.41
C ASP A 427 21.47 -7.22 -7.20
N MET A 428 22.07 -8.41 -7.07
CA MET A 428 22.97 -8.82 -6.00
C MET A 428 24.47 -8.78 -6.40
N SER A 429 24.79 -8.24 -7.57
CA SER A 429 26.16 -8.23 -8.11
C SER A 429 27.15 -7.52 -7.18
N ASP A 430 26.77 -6.36 -6.64
CA ASP A 430 27.62 -5.51 -5.79
C ASP A 430 27.46 -5.73 -4.27
N GLN A 431 26.57 -6.65 -3.87
CA GLN A 431 26.35 -6.99 -2.46
C GLN A 431 27.51 -7.81 -1.87
N ASP A 432 27.55 -7.91 -0.53
CA ASP A 432 28.45 -8.85 0.14
C ASP A 432 27.98 -10.29 -0.10
N LYS A 433 28.88 -11.15 -0.62
CA LYS A 433 28.57 -12.55 -0.92
C LYS A 433 28.37 -13.39 0.35
N GLU A 434 28.90 -12.96 1.49
CA GLU A 434 28.72 -13.67 2.76
C GLU A 434 27.37 -13.42 3.43
N LEU A 435 26.65 -12.36 3.00
CA LEU A 435 25.38 -11.93 3.57
C LEU A 435 25.41 -11.94 5.09
N SER A 436 26.15 -11.01 5.69
CA SER A 436 26.23 -10.89 7.15
C SER A 436 24.83 -10.82 7.79
N ASP A 437 24.69 -11.26 9.04
CA ASP A 437 23.37 -11.40 9.69
C ASP A 437 22.56 -10.09 9.78
N THR A 438 23.21 -8.93 9.61
CA THR A 438 22.55 -7.62 9.53
C THR A 438 21.71 -7.44 8.26
N TYR A 439 21.88 -8.30 7.25
CA TYR A 439 21.04 -8.30 6.05
C TYR A 439 19.57 -8.57 6.39
N ALA A 440 19.29 -9.37 7.41
CA ALA A 440 17.93 -9.66 7.91
C ALA A 440 17.18 -8.40 8.39
N ILE A 441 17.91 -7.36 8.78
CA ILE A 441 17.34 -6.06 9.20
C ILE A 441 17.66 -4.94 8.22
N GLY A 442 18.08 -5.32 7.00
CA GLY A 442 18.30 -4.39 5.89
C GLY A 442 19.60 -3.59 5.97
N GLY A 443 20.57 -4.02 6.78
CA GLY A 443 21.93 -3.48 6.82
C GLY A 443 22.78 -3.89 5.62
N TRP A 444 22.20 -3.78 4.41
CA TRP A 444 22.80 -4.20 3.15
C TRP A 444 23.92 -3.24 2.73
N LYS A 445 24.91 -3.77 2.00
CA LYS A 445 26.08 -3.01 1.54
C LYS A 445 25.69 -1.93 0.52
N THR A 446 25.01 -2.31 -0.56
CA THR A 446 24.54 -1.36 -1.58
C THR A 446 23.04 -1.12 -1.53
N GLY A 447 22.27 -2.03 -0.92
CA GLY A 447 20.82 -1.89 -0.75
C GLY A 447 20.00 -2.28 -1.98
N VAL A 448 18.80 -1.75 -2.10
CA VAL A 448 17.83 -2.03 -3.18
C VAL A 448 17.17 -0.72 -3.61
N SER A 449 16.77 -0.61 -4.87
CA SER A 449 16.04 0.55 -5.40
C SER A 449 14.52 0.38 -5.27
N PRO A 450 13.75 1.49 -5.29
CA PRO A 450 12.29 1.41 -5.35
C PRO A 450 11.74 0.59 -6.51
N VAL A 451 12.37 0.64 -7.69
CA VAL A 451 11.97 -0.19 -8.86
C VAL A 451 12.16 -1.68 -8.57
N GLU A 452 13.34 -2.10 -8.09
CA GLU A 452 13.61 -3.51 -7.75
C GLU A 452 12.67 -4.02 -6.66
N LEU A 453 12.45 -3.21 -5.61
CA LEU A 453 11.60 -3.62 -4.49
C LEU A 453 10.12 -3.71 -4.87
N ALA A 454 9.63 -2.82 -5.74
CA ALA A 454 8.28 -2.93 -6.30
C ALA A 454 8.12 -4.18 -7.19
N GLY A 455 9.11 -4.48 -8.04
CA GLY A 455 9.10 -5.70 -8.86
C GLY A 455 9.12 -7.00 -8.04
N ALA A 456 9.95 -7.04 -7.00
CA ALA A 456 9.99 -8.18 -6.08
C ALA A 456 8.65 -8.41 -5.35
N TYR A 457 7.99 -7.33 -4.92
CA TYR A 457 6.68 -7.41 -4.26
C TYR A 457 5.56 -7.77 -5.25
N ALA A 458 5.62 -7.30 -6.50
CA ALA A 458 4.72 -7.73 -7.56
C ALA A 458 4.84 -9.25 -7.81
N THR A 459 6.07 -9.76 -7.83
CA THR A 459 6.36 -11.20 -7.96
C THR A 459 5.75 -12.02 -6.82
N ILE A 460 5.80 -11.53 -5.58
CA ILE A 460 5.12 -12.19 -4.45
C ILE A 460 3.60 -12.23 -4.68
N ALA A 461 3.04 -11.08 -5.04
CA ALA A 461 1.60 -10.91 -5.18
C ALA A 461 1.00 -11.76 -6.32
N ASN A 462 1.77 -12.05 -7.37
CA ASN A 462 1.35 -12.81 -8.56
C ASN A 462 1.73 -14.31 -8.56
N ASN A 463 1.90 -14.92 -7.37
CA ASN A 463 2.31 -16.32 -7.17
C ASN A 463 3.71 -16.66 -7.75
N GLY A 464 4.66 -15.74 -7.62
CA GLY A 464 6.07 -16.01 -7.90
C GLY A 464 6.45 -15.91 -9.38
N ASN A 465 5.60 -15.34 -10.22
CA ASN A 465 5.87 -15.13 -11.63
C ASN A 465 6.64 -13.82 -11.82
N TYR A 466 7.96 -13.90 -11.87
CA TYR A 466 8.79 -12.74 -12.12
C TYR A 466 8.77 -12.37 -13.61
N ILE A 467 8.57 -11.08 -13.83
CA ILE A 467 8.63 -10.41 -15.12
C ILE A 467 9.48 -9.17 -14.90
N GLU A 468 10.49 -8.96 -15.75
CA GLU A 468 11.40 -7.83 -15.64
C GLU A 468 10.63 -6.50 -15.62
N SER A 469 10.91 -5.65 -14.64
CA SER A 469 10.29 -4.32 -14.56
C SER A 469 10.69 -3.49 -15.78
N HIS A 470 9.71 -3.00 -16.54
CA HIS A 470 9.96 -2.30 -17.80
C HIS A 470 8.94 -1.19 -18.06
N THR A 471 9.32 -0.20 -18.86
CA THR A 471 8.49 0.97 -19.20
C THR A 471 7.95 0.90 -20.62
N ILE A 472 8.60 0.14 -21.51
CA ILE A 472 8.34 0.19 -22.96
C ILE A 472 7.47 -0.99 -23.41
N ASN A 473 6.39 -0.68 -24.14
CA ASN A 473 5.64 -1.66 -24.89
C ASN A 473 6.42 -2.05 -26.16
N TYR A 474 6.58 -1.11 -27.08
CA TYR A 474 7.38 -1.30 -28.30
C TYR A 474 8.00 0.01 -28.81
N VAL A 475 9.03 -0.14 -29.65
CA VAL A 475 9.72 0.96 -30.33
C VAL A 475 9.66 0.75 -31.84
N GLU A 476 9.23 1.77 -32.58
CA GLU A 476 9.32 1.82 -34.04
C GLU A 476 10.49 2.69 -34.46
N VAL A 477 11.45 2.11 -35.16
CA VAL A 477 12.61 2.84 -35.71
C VAL A 477 12.26 3.32 -37.11
N VAL A 478 12.01 4.61 -37.28
CA VAL A 478 11.41 5.19 -38.49
C VAL A 478 12.28 4.98 -39.73
N GLU A 479 13.59 5.15 -39.59
CA GLU A 479 14.53 5.02 -40.72
C GLU A 479 14.52 3.62 -41.35
N THR A 480 14.39 2.59 -40.51
CA THR A 480 14.50 1.17 -40.91
C THR A 480 13.14 0.48 -41.04
N ASN A 481 12.06 1.12 -40.58
CA ASN A 481 10.73 0.52 -40.45
C ASN A 481 10.73 -0.76 -39.58
N LYS A 482 11.67 -0.86 -38.63
CA LYS A 482 11.79 -1.98 -37.70
C LYS A 482 11.01 -1.68 -36.42
N THR A 483 10.19 -2.63 -35.99
CA THR A 483 9.53 -2.60 -34.68
C THR A 483 10.24 -3.55 -33.72
N VAL A 484 10.62 -3.06 -32.54
CA VAL A 484 11.17 -3.85 -31.43
C VAL A 484 10.08 -3.94 -30.37
N LYS A 485 9.57 -5.15 -30.12
CA LYS A 485 8.45 -5.40 -29.18
C LYS A 485 8.96 -5.89 -27.83
N ILE A 486 9.26 -4.96 -26.94
CA ILE A 486 9.95 -5.23 -25.67
C ILE A 486 9.03 -5.99 -24.69
N ASP A 487 7.81 -5.48 -24.43
CA ASP A 487 6.86 -6.15 -23.53
C ASP A 487 6.54 -7.58 -24.03
N GLU A 488 6.23 -7.74 -25.32
CA GLU A 488 5.90 -9.07 -25.88
C GLU A 488 7.01 -10.10 -25.65
N GLU A 489 8.28 -9.69 -25.69
CA GLU A 489 9.43 -10.56 -25.41
C GLU A 489 9.52 -10.89 -23.92
N LEU A 490 9.35 -9.91 -23.04
CA LEU A 490 9.38 -10.10 -21.59
C LEU A 490 8.24 -10.99 -21.10
N GLN A 491 7.01 -10.80 -21.60
CA GLN A 491 5.86 -11.64 -21.26
C GLN A 491 6.03 -13.10 -21.72
N LYS A 492 6.86 -13.37 -22.73
CA LYS A 492 7.18 -14.76 -23.14
C LYS A 492 8.23 -15.41 -22.27
N ASN A 493 9.03 -14.61 -21.56
CA ASN A 493 10.16 -15.04 -20.75
C ASN A 493 9.87 -14.95 -19.24
N VAL A 494 8.60 -15.06 -18.83
CA VAL A 494 8.20 -15.12 -17.43
C VAL A 494 8.91 -16.28 -16.74
N THR A 495 9.49 -16.02 -15.57
CA THR A 495 10.16 -17.06 -14.78
C THR A 495 9.47 -17.27 -13.44
N GLN A 496 9.28 -18.53 -13.07
CA GLN A 496 8.87 -18.88 -11.72
C GLN A 496 10.06 -18.75 -10.76
N SER A 497 9.95 -17.86 -9.78
CA SER A 497 11.05 -17.45 -8.90
C SER A 497 11.14 -18.34 -7.65
N ILE A 498 10.84 -17.79 -6.47
CA ILE A 498 10.97 -18.49 -5.18
C ILE A 498 9.95 -19.63 -4.97
N GLY A 499 9.01 -19.81 -5.89
CA GLY A 499 7.95 -20.83 -5.86
C GLY A 499 6.57 -20.23 -5.63
N GLU A 500 5.55 -20.82 -6.24
CA GLU A 500 4.16 -20.39 -6.10
C GLU A 500 3.65 -20.57 -4.66
N ASP A 501 4.07 -21.66 -4.00
CA ASP A 501 3.73 -21.99 -2.61
C ASP A 501 4.31 -20.96 -1.64
N VAL A 502 5.59 -20.63 -1.79
CA VAL A 502 6.29 -19.64 -0.98
C VAL A 502 5.69 -18.25 -1.20
N SER A 503 5.48 -17.85 -2.46
CA SER A 503 4.92 -16.54 -2.80
C SER A 503 3.50 -16.37 -2.26
N PHE A 504 2.67 -17.40 -2.39
CA PHE A 504 1.33 -17.46 -1.78
C PHE A 504 1.42 -17.30 -0.25
N MET A 505 2.28 -18.06 0.43
CA MET A 505 2.42 -17.99 1.89
C MET A 505 2.91 -16.62 2.37
N ILE A 506 3.85 -15.97 1.66
CA ILE A 506 4.27 -14.59 1.95
C ILE A 506 3.08 -13.65 1.77
N ARG A 507 2.33 -13.77 0.66
CA ARG A 507 1.17 -12.92 0.37
C ARG A 507 0.12 -13.01 1.47
N GLU A 508 -0.33 -14.22 1.80
CA GLU A 508 -1.36 -14.44 2.82
C GLU A 508 -0.90 -13.94 4.20
N THR A 509 0.38 -14.09 4.53
CA THR A 509 0.94 -13.54 5.77
C THR A 509 0.88 -12.02 5.80
N MET A 510 1.16 -11.35 4.69
CA MET A 510 1.09 -9.89 4.62
C MET A 510 -0.35 -9.38 4.63
N LEU A 511 -1.27 -10.06 3.94
CA LEU A 511 -2.69 -9.73 3.92
C LEU A 511 -3.34 -9.84 5.32
N SER A 512 -2.89 -10.81 6.14
CA SER A 512 -3.47 -11.06 7.46
C SER A 512 -3.33 -9.87 8.43
N TYR A 513 -2.27 -9.06 8.29
CA TYR A 513 -2.00 -7.95 9.20
C TYR A 513 -2.08 -6.56 8.57
N SER A 514 -1.98 -6.45 7.24
CA SER A 514 -1.92 -5.14 6.55
C SER A 514 -3.23 -4.36 6.61
N SER A 515 -4.35 -5.03 6.92
CA SER A 515 -5.65 -4.43 7.22
C SER A 515 -5.73 -3.77 8.60
N SER A 516 -4.69 -3.92 9.45
CA SER A 516 -4.67 -3.35 10.79
C SER A 516 -4.69 -1.82 10.78
N THR A 517 -5.36 -1.23 11.76
CA THR A 517 -5.40 0.23 11.96
C THR A 517 -4.24 0.75 12.83
N THR A 518 -3.17 -0.03 12.96
CA THR A 518 -2.03 0.29 13.84
C THR A 518 -0.87 0.89 13.03
N GLY A 519 -0.11 1.79 13.66
CA GLY A 519 1.10 2.37 13.08
C GLY A 519 0.92 2.94 11.67
N SER A 520 1.92 2.71 10.81
CA SER A 520 1.90 3.15 9.41
C SER A 520 0.84 2.47 8.54
N TYR A 521 0.39 1.27 8.92
CA TYR A 521 -0.61 0.50 8.17
C TYR A 521 -2.00 1.16 8.20
N SER A 522 -2.29 1.95 9.23
CA SER A 522 -3.50 2.79 9.29
C SER A 522 -3.72 3.68 8.06
N SER A 523 -2.64 4.10 7.38
CA SER A 523 -2.74 4.92 6.15
C SER A 523 -3.38 4.17 4.99
N LEU A 524 -3.29 2.84 4.98
CA LEU A 524 -3.81 1.94 3.95
C LEU A 524 -5.31 1.67 4.10
N SER A 525 -5.93 2.11 5.20
CA SER A 525 -7.38 1.97 5.41
C SER A 525 -8.18 2.48 4.21
N GLY A 526 -9.11 1.66 3.70
CA GLY A 526 -9.89 1.93 2.49
C GLY A 526 -9.31 1.32 1.21
N LEU A 527 -8.13 0.68 1.27
CA LEU A 527 -7.66 -0.22 0.22
C LEU A 527 -8.17 -1.63 0.46
N ASP A 528 -8.60 -2.29 -0.61
CA ASP A 528 -9.10 -3.66 -0.59
C ASP A 528 -7.92 -4.62 -0.85
N ASN A 529 -7.86 -5.72 -0.09
CA ASN A 529 -6.89 -6.80 -0.30
C ASN A 529 -5.43 -6.33 -0.43
N VAL A 530 -5.01 -5.38 0.41
CA VAL A 530 -3.66 -4.80 0.36
C VAL A 530 -2.67 -5.58 1.23
N GLY A 531 -1.54 -5.97 0.67
CA GLY A 531 -0.39 -6.50 1.42
C GLY A 531 0.71 -5.44 1.47
N ALA A 532 1.34 -5.21 2.62
CA ALA A 532 2.30 -4.13 2.77
C ALA A 532 3.39 -4.39 3.82
N LYS A 533 4.55 -3.76 3.63
CA LYS A 533 5.62 -3.76 4.62
C LYS A 533 6.33 -2.42 4.70
N THR A 534 6.56 -1.99 5.93
CA THR A 534 7.43 -0.85 6.26
C THR A 534 8.90 -1.26 6.28
N GLY A 535 9.78 -0.35 5.88
CA GLY A 535 11.22 -0.47 6.06
C GLY A 535 11.78 0.69 6.86
N THR A 536 12.74 0.41 7.72
CA THR A 536 13.52 1.41 8.46
C THR A 536 14.94 0.89 8.60
N SER A 537 15.90 1.63 8.04
CA SER A 537 17.33 1.42 8.32
C SER A 537 17.81 2.46 9.33
N ASN A 538 18.92 2.18 10.02
CA ASN A 538 19.48 3.05 11.03
C ASN A 538 20.94 3.36 10.74
N TRP A 539 21.37 4.56 11.14
CA TRP A 539 22.79 4.92 11.14
C TRP A 539 23.57 4.04 12.12
N ASP A 540 24.73 3.57 11.68
CA ASP A 540 25.69 2.91 12.53
C ASP A 540 26.58 3.93 13.28
N SER A 541 27.55 3.43 14.05
CA SER A 541 28.50 4.26 14.79
C SER A 541 29.63 4.85 13.96
N THR A 542 29.69 4.59 12.66
CA THR A 542 30.77 5.06 11.77
C THR A 542 30.46 6.42 11.13
N SER A 543 29.18 6.82 11.09
CA SER A 543 28.79 8.12 10.55
C SER A 543 29.36 9.28 11.39
N PRO A 544 30.11 10.21 10.79
CA PRO A 544 30.62 11.38 11.51
C PRO A 544 29.57 12.50 11.66
N TYR A 545 28.43 12.39 10.98
CA TYR A 545 27.43 13.46 10.90
C TYR A 545 26.13 13.15 11.65
N VAL A 546 25.73 11.87 11.69
CA VAL A 546 24.46 11.45 12.30
C VAL A 546 24.73 10.41 13.38
N LYS A 547 24.11 10.59 14.54
CA LYS A 547 24.28 9.69 15.69
C LYS A 547 23.75 8.29 15.37
N ALA A 548 24.49 7.27 15.82
CA ALA A 548 24.08 5.87 15.74
C ALA A 548 22.68 5.63 16.33
N GLY A 549 21.91 4.76 15.67
CA GLY A 549 20.55 4.41 16.06
C GLY A 549 19.48 5.35 15.52
N LYS A 550 19.82 6.53 14.97
CA LYS A 550 18.85 7.37 14.25
C LYS A 550 18.44 6.73 12.93
N SER A 551 17.18 6.89 12.54
CA SER A 551 16.67 6.33 11.28
C SER A 551 17.33 7.02 10.08
N ARG A 552 17.68 6.24 9.07
CA ARG A 552 18.36 6.70 7.86
C ARG A 552 17.44 6.65 6.66
N ASP A 553 16.97 5.47 6.29
CA ASP A 553 16.05 5.24 5.17
C ASP A 553 14.71 4.78 5.70
N LEU A 554 13.62 5.38 5.21
CA LEU A 554 12.25 4.94 5.49
C LEU A 554 11.58 4.46 4.21
N TRP A 555 10.85 3.35 4.32
CA TRP A 555 10.16 2.73 3.20
C TRP A 555 8.71 2.40 3.55
N MET A 556 7.86 2.48 2.54
CA MET A 556 6.65 1.67 2.46
C MET A 556 6.63 0.98 1.10
N THR A 557 6.38 -0.32 1.10
CA THR A 557 6.07 -1.07 -0.12
C THR A 557 4.77 -1.81 0.10
N ALA A 558 3.80 -1.59 -0.79
CA ALA A 558 2.50 -2.22 -0.72
C ALA A 558 2.05 -2.68 -2.10
N TYR A 559 1.25 -3.75 -2.15
CA TYR A 559 0.64 -4.25 -3.37
C TYR A 559 -0.84 -4.52 -3.17
N THR A 560 -1.55 -4.46 -4.29
CA THR A 560 -2.92 -4.91 -4.51
C THR A 560 -2.88 -5.95 -5.65
N PRO A 561 -3.98 -6.58 -6.04
CA PRO A 561 -3.99 -7.41 -7.24
C PRO A 561 -3.62 -6.65 -8.52
N ASP A 562 -3.92 -5.35 -8.58
CA ASP A 562 -3.72 -4.51 -9.76
C ASP A 562 -2.32 -3.88 -9.80
N TYR A 563 -1.91 -3.25 -8.70
CA TYR A 563 -0.67 -2.46 -8.63
C TYR A 563 0.14 -2.67 -7.37
N THR A 564 1.45 -2.58 -7.55
CA THR A 564 2.48 -2.53 -6.51
C THR A 564 3.12 -1.15 -6.49
N CYS A 565 3.29 -0.57 -5.31
CA CYS A 565 3.95 0.72 -5.11
C CYS A 565 5.01 0.61 -4.01
N SER A 566 6.22 1.08 -4.32
CA SER A 566 7.33 1.18 -3.38
C SER A 566 7.82 2.62 -3.30
N VAL A 567 7.91 3.17 -2.10
CA VAL A 567 8.41 4.54 -1.86
C VAL A 567 9.46 4.54 -0.77
N TRP A 568 10.62 5.11 -1.08
CA TRP A 568 11.70 5.45 -0.18
C TRP A 568 11.68 6.94 0.16
N MET A 569 12.02 7.27 1.39
CA MET A 569 12.33 8.64 1.83
C MET A 569 13.62 8.64 2.66
N GLY A 570 14.45 9.66 2.44
CA GLY A 570 15.71 9.84 3.12
C GLY A 570 16.31 11.22 2.86
N PHE A 571 17.59 11.40 3.21
CA PHE A 571 18.32 12.64 2.94
C PHE A 571 19.46 12.40 1.97
N ASP A 572 19.75 13.40 1.15
CA ASP A 572 20.94 13.41 0.30
C ASP A 572 22.21 13.67 1.14
N THR A 573 23.38 13.67 0.48
CA THR A 573 24.66 13.93 1.15
C THR A 573 24.69 15.29 1.85
N THR A 574 24.00 16.30 1.31
CA THR A 574 23.95 17.65 1.89
C THR A 574 23.17 17.66 3.21
N GLY A 575 21.97 17.10 3.23
CA GLY A 575 21.15 16.95 4.43
C GLY A 575 21.86 16.10 5.50
N ILE A 576 22.48 15.00 5.09
CA ILE A 576 23.23 14.12 6.01
C ILE A 576 24.38 14.87 6.68
N LYS A 577 25.16 15.68 5.93
CA LYS A 577 26.25 16.50 6.49
C LYS A 577 25.77 17.56 7.48
N LYS A 578 24.51 18.01 7.36
CA LYS A 578 23.83 18.88 8.33
C LYS A 578 23.29 18.11 9.56
N GLY A 579 23.53 16.81 9.66
CA GLY A 579 23.03 15.95 10.75
C GLY A 579 21.57 15.53 10.60
N LYS A 580 20.96 15.72 9.42
CA LYS A 580 19.55 15.37 9.18
C LYS A 580 19.36 13.86 9.08
N ASN A 581 18.23 13.41 9.61
CA ASN A 581 17.85 11.99 9.68
C ASN A 581 16.32 11.85 9.71
N THR A 582 15.80 10.70 9.27
CA THR A 582 14.35 10.54 9.07
C THR A 582 13.56 10.40 10.36
N SER A 583 14.21 10.03 11.48
CA SER A 583 13.55 9.97 12.79
C SER A 583 13.28 11.35 13.40
N ASP A 584 14.22 12.28 13.30
CA ASP A 584 14.06 13.64 13.85
C ASP A 584 13.22 14.53 12.92
N TYR A 585 13.36 14.31 11.62
CA TYR A 585 12.67 15.06 10.58
C TYR A 585 11.50 14.27 9.99
N LYS A 586 10.86 13.33 10.70
CA LYS A 586 9.55 12.71 10.35
C LYS A 586 9.23 12.55 8.85
N ALA A 587 9.51 11.39 8.26
CA ALA A 587 9.05 11.04 6.91
C ALA A 587 7.90 10.02 6.94
N TYR A 588 6.99 10.06 5.95
CA TYR A 588 5.78 9.24 5.92
C TYR A 588 5.53 8.59 4.54
N PRO A 589 6.39 7.68 4.08
CA PRO A 589 6.23 7.02 2.77
C PRO A 589 4.89 6.27 2.66
N ALA A 590 4.35 5.79 3.78
CA ALA A 590 3.04 5.14 3.85
C ALA A 590 1.88 6.00 3.31
N LYS A 591 1.94 7.33 3.49
CA LYS A 591 0.91 8.24 2.99
C LYS A 591 0.94 8.36 1.48
N VAL A 592 2.14 8.47 0.90
CA VAL A 592 2.36 8.55 -0.55
C VAL A 592 1.87 7.27 -1.22
N VAL A 593 2.31 6.11 -0.71
CA VAL A 593 1.85 4.80 -1.19
C VAL A 593 0.34 4.67 -1.11
N ALA A 594 -0.25 5.02 0.03
CA ALA A 594 -1.69 4.94 0.22
C ALA A 594 -2.45 5.83 -0.76
N GLU A 595 -2.01 7.06 -1.00
CA GLU A 595 -2.68 8.01 -1.88
C GLU A 595 -2.64 7.55 -3.34
N LEU A 596 -1.46 7.10 -3.82
CA LEU A 596 -1.30 6.56 -5.17
C LEU A 596 -2.15 5.29 -5.39
N LEU A 597 -2.08 4.33 -4.47
CA LEU A 597 -2.87 3.09 -4.59
C LEU A 597 -4.38 3.33 -4.47
N LYS A 598 -4.82 4.28 -3.63
CA LYS A 598 -6.25 4.63 -3.52
C LYS A 598 -6.76 5.29 -4.79
N TYR A 599 -5.94 6.16 -5.40
CA TYR A 599 -6.27 6.73 -6.71
C TYR A 599 -6.43 5.63 -7.76
N LEU A 600 -5.48 4.69 -7.83
CA LEU A 600 -5.54 3.58 -8.77
C LEU A 600 -6.75 2.68 -8.52
N GLN A 601 -6.99 2.22 -7.28
CA GLN A 601 -8.14 1.39 -6.94
C GLN A 601 -9.50 2.03 -7.31
N LYS A 602 -9.59 3.36 -7.25
CA LYS A 602 -10.79 4.10 -7.62
C LYS A 602 -10.97 4.22 -9.14
N ASN A 603 -9.89 4.36 -9.89
CA ASN A 603 -9.92 4.67 -11.32
C ASN A 603 -9.65 3.46 -12.23
N THR A 604 -9.23 2.32 -11.67
CA THR A 604 -9.09 1.07 -12.42
C THR A 604 -10.44 0.39 -12.59
N THR A 605 -10.85 0.26 -13.84
CA THR A 605 -12.15 -0.33 -14.22
C THR A 605 -12.11 -1.85 -14.29
N ASP A 606 -10.97 -2.43 -14.65
CA ASP A 606 -10.78 -3.86 -14.93
C ASP A 606 -10.04 -4.58 -13.79
N LYS A 607 -10.52 -4.38 -12.56
CA LYS A 607 -9.90 -4.88 -11.32
C LYS A 607 -9.52 -6.36 -11.40
N LYS A 608 -8.27 -6.66 -11.06
CA LYS A 608 -7.74 -8.02 -10.96
C LYS A 608 -8.06 -8.63 -9.59
N SER A 609 -7.93 -9.95 -9.54
CA SER A 609 -7.92 -10.72 -8.29
C SER A 609 -6.55 -11.36 -8.14
N TYR A 610 -6.17 -11.66 -6.89
CA TYR A 610 -4.98 -12.47 -6.68
C TYR A 610 -5.15 -13.86 -7.32
N PRO A 611 -4.05 -14.46 -7.80
CA PRO A 611 -4.06 -15.87 -8.19
C PRO A 611 -4.57 -16.77 -7.06
N GLU A 612 -5.30 -17.81 -7.43
CA GLU A 612 -5.87 -18.82 -6.52
C GLU A 612 -4.79 -19.53 -5.68
N GLN A 613 -5.23 -20.19 -4.61
CA GLN A 613 -4.38 -21.03 -3.77
C GLN A 613 -3.70 -22.15 -4.59
N PRO A 614 -2.36 -22.28 -4.55
CA PRO A 614 -1.65 -23.40 -5.17
C PRO A 614 -1.99 -24.74 -4.51
N SER A 615 -2.01 -25.84 -5.28
CA SER A 615 -2.28 -27.19 -4.76
C SER A 615 -1.22 -27.70 -3.77
N GLY A 616 -0.03 -27.09 -3.77
CA GLY A 616 1.08 -27.42 -2.87
C GLY A 616 0.99 -26.79 -1.47
N VAL A 617 -0.09 -26.07 -1.17
CA VAL A 617 -0.31 -25.40 0.12
C VAL A 617 -1.64 -25.84 0.70
N GLU A 618 -1.69 -26.06 2.01
CA GLU A 618 -2.90 -26.37 2.77
C GLU A 618 -3.09 -25.39 3.95
N GLN A 619 -4.35 -25.10 4.28
CA GLN A 619 -4.66 -24.34 5.49
C GLN A 619 -4.54 -25.26 6.70
N ILE A 620 -3.85 -24.78 7.73
CA ILE A 620 -3.63 -25.52 8.97
C ILE A 620 -4.13 -24.73 10.17
N GLN A 621 -4.43 -25.44 11.25
CA GLN A 621 -4.67 -24.86 12.56
C GLN A 621 -3.68 -25.46 13.54
N VAL A 622 -3.06 -24.61 14.37
CA VAL A 622 -2.09 -25.04 15.38
C VAL A 622 -2.35 -24.37 16.71
N VAL A 623 -1.94 -25.01 17.80
CA VAL A 623 -1.89 -24.39 19.13
C VAL A 623 -0.66 -23.49 19.23
N ALA A 624 -0.89 -22.23 19.60
CA ALA A 624 0.17 -21.23 19.77
C ALA A 624 1.27 -21.75 20.71
N GLY A 625 2.52 -21.68 20.26
CA GLY A 625 3.70 -22.06 21.04
C GLY A 625 4.08 -23.55 21.02
N THR A 626 3.17 -24.48 20.73
CA THR A 626 3.51 -25.91 20.64
C THR A 626 3.53 -26.45 19.21
N TYR A 627 2.82 -25.78 18.29
CA TYR A 627 2.67 -26.23 16.89
C TYR A 627 1.95 -27.57 16.74
N ASP A 628 1.20 -28.01 17.74
CA ASP A 628 0.36 -29.20 17.65
C ASP A 628 -1.01 -28.87 17.04
N SER A 629 -1.68 -29.85 16.45
CA SER A 629 -3.07 -29.72 15.97
C SER A 629 -4.00 -29.46 17.16
N PRO A 630 -4.91 -28.47 17.09
CA PRO A 630 -5.87 -28.23 18.16
C PRO A 630 -6.82 -29.43 18.32
N THR A 631 -7.29 -29.63 19.54
CA THR A 631 -8.35 -30.59 19.86
C THR A 631 -9.68 -29.85 20.02
N ALA A 632 -10.78 -30.60 20.19
CA ALA A 632 -12.09 -30.01 20.50
C ALA A 632 -12.10 -29.16 21.79
N ASN A 633 -11.07 -29.33 22.63
CA ASN A 633 -10.94 -28.70 23.93
C ASN A 633 -9.94 -27.53 23.93
N THR A 634 -9.21 -27.31 22.83
CA THR A 634 -8.28 -26.18 22.73
C THR A 634 -9.05 -24.86 22.76
N PRO A 635 -8.70 -23.90 23.63
CA PRO A 635 -9.32 -22.58 23.64
C PRO A 635 -9.13 -21.87 22.30
N ALA A 636 -10.19 -21.29 21.74
CA ALA A 636 -10.12 -20.59 20.45
C ALA A 636 -9.09 -19.44 20.45
N SER A 637 -8.87 -18.82 21.60
CA SER A 637 -7.84 -17.79 21.85
C SER A 637 -6.40 -18.29 21.61
N GLN A 638 -6.17 -19.61 21.65
CA GLN A 638 -4.87 -20.24 21.47
C GLN A 638 -4.70 -20.89 20.08
N ILE A 639 -5.74 -20.90 19.25
CA ILE A 639 -5.69 -21.51 17.92
C ILE A 639 -5.23 -20.46 16.91
N LEU A 640 -4.09 -20.73 16.27
CA LEU A 640 -3.60 -19.97 15.13
C LEU A 640 -3.99 -20.69 13.84
N THR A 641 -4.64 -19.97 12.93
CA THR A 641 -4.93 -20.47 11.58
C THR A 641 -3.92 -19.87 10.60
N GLY A 642 -3.31 -20.71 9.78
CA GLY A 642 -2.29 -20.29 8.81
C GLY A 642 -2.18 -21.24 7.64
N TRP A 643 -1.08 -21.14 6.92
CA TRP A 643 -0.81 -21.89 5.70
C TRP A 643 0.51 -22.64 5.84
N ALA A 644 0.54 -23.88 5.39
CA ALA A 644 1.74 -24.69 5.31
C ALA A 644 1.82 -25.37 3.94
N LYS A 645 3.04 -25.72 3.53
CA LYS A 645 3.21 -26.63 2.39
C LYS A 645 2.54 -27.97 2.71
N THR A 646 1.88 -28.57 1.74
CA THR A 646 1.16 -29.84 1.91
C THR A 646 2.07 -30.90 2.54
N GLY A 647 1.65 -31.46 3.67
CA GLY A 647 2.42 -32.47 4.41
C GLY A 647 3.39 -31.92 5.46
N TYR A 648 3.49 -30.59 5.60
CA TYR A 648 4.27 -29.91 6.65
C TYR A 648 3.40 -29.24 7.72
N GLY A 649 2.12 -29.59 7.76
CA GLY A 649 1.24 -29.28 8.89
C GLY A 649 1.65 -29.97 10.20
N PRO A 650 0.94 -29.67 11.30
CA PRO A 650 1.17 -30.31 12.59
C PRO A 650 1.04 -31.85 12.49
N THR A 651 2.00 -32.58 13.04
CA THR A 651 2.02 -34.06 13.01
C THR A 651 1.52 -34.70 14.30
N THR A 652 1.41 -33.91 15.37
CA THR A 652 0.97 -34.31 16.69
C THR A 652 -0.26 -33.52 17.09
N ALA A 653 -1.19 -34.16 17.81
CA ALA A 653 -2.33 -33.48 18.41
C ALA A 653 -1.91 -32.86 19.75
N ALA A 654 -2.46 -31.67 20.04
CA ALA A 654 -2.21 -30.99 21.29
C ALA A 654 -2.72 -31.85 22.45
N LYS A 655 -2.05 -31.75 23.60
CA LYS A 655 -2.62 -32.29 24.82
C LYS A 655 -3.83 -31.45 25.19
N ASP A 656 -4.93 -32.11 25.54
CA ASP A 656 -6.09 -31.42 26.10
C ASP A 656 -5.63 -30.61 27.34
N PRO A 657 -6.02 -29.33 27.43
CA PRO A 657 -5.60 -28.50 28.55
C PRO A 657 -6.18 -29.05 29.84
N GLU A 658 -5.35 -29.26 30.87
CA GLU A 658 -5.84 -29.74 32.16
C GLU A 658 -6.78 -28.70 32.80
N ILE A 659 -7.81 -29.19 33.49
CA ILE A 659 -8.75 -28.34 34.23
C ILE A 659 -8.69 -28.69 35.71
N ASN A 660 -8.55 -27.67 36.55
CA ASN A 660 -8.39 -27.85 37.97
C ASN A 660 -9.63 -28.50 38.60
N THR A 661 -9.41 -29.27 39.66
CA THR A 661 -10.46 -29.84 40.49
C THR A 661 -11.22 -28.72 41.21
N LEU A 662 -12.54 -28.67 41.04
CA LEU A 662 -13.43 -27.82 41.83
C LEU A 662 -13.40 -28.28 43.28
N SER A 663 -12.96 -27.40 44.17
CA SER A 663 -12.75 -27.70 45.59
C SER A 663 -14.04 -27.57 46.41
N ALA A 664 -14.86 -26.54 46.16
CA ALA A 664 -16.14 -26.36 46.83
C ALA A 664 -17.19 -25.73 45.91
N PHE A 665 -18.43 -26.17 46.07
CA PHE A 665 -19.62 -25.64 45.42
C PHE A 665 -20.76 -25.66 46.42
N GLU A 666 -21.51 -24.57 46.52
CA GLU A 666 -22.68 -24.43 47.37
C GLU A 666 -23.88 -23.99 46.54
N ALA A 667 -25.06 -24.48 46.89
CA ALA A 667 -26.33 -24.10 46.28
C ALA A 667 -27.41 -23.97 47.38
N SER A 668 -28.25 -22.93 47.29
CA SER A 668 -29.34 -22.70 48.24
C SER A 668 -30.53 -22.00 47.59
N ILE A 669 -31.73 -22.18 48.14
CA ILE A 669 -32.93 -21.47 47.67
C ILE A 669 -32.99 -20.12 48.39
N ASN A 670 -33.05 -19.03 47.62
CA ASN A 670 -33.13 -17.67 48.15
C ASN A 670 -34.57 -17.25 48.49
N GLY A 671 -34.73 -16.06 49.08
CA GLY A 671 -36.03 -15.54 49.52
C GLY A 671 -37.09 -15.36 48.41
N ASN A 672 -36.67 -15.38 47.14
CA ASN A 672 -37.54 -15.30 45.97
C ASN A 672 -37.82 -16.66 45.33
N GLY A 673 -37.38 -17.76 45.95
CA GLY A 673 -37.57 -19.13 45.46
C GLY A 673 -36.63 -19.55 44.33
N LYS A 674 -35.65 -18.72 43.94
CA LYS A 674 -34.61 -19.08 42.96
C LYS A 674 -33.38 -19.69 43.64
N ILE A 675 -32.48 -20.27 42.86
CA ILE A 675 -31.27 -20.91 43.39
C ILE A 675 -30.09 -19.94 43.31
N ASP A 676 -29.48 -19.65 44.46
CA ASP A 676 -28.18 -18.99 44.56
C ASP A 676 -27.07 -20.04 44.60
N VAL A 677 -26.01 -19.83 43.83
CA VAL A 677 -24.85 -20.72 43.75
C VAL A 677 -23.54 -19.98 44.04
N SER A 678 -22.58 -20.70 44.60
CA SER A 678 -21.21 -20.21 44.80
C SER A 678 -20.20 -21.32 44.58
N PHE A 679 -19.10 -20.99 43.94
CA PHE A 679 -17.97 -21.85 43.61
C PHE A 679 -16.70 -21.31 44.29
N THR A 680 -15.75 -22.19 44.60
CA THR A 680 -14.36 -21.74 44.70
C THR A 680 -13.95 -21.07 43.38
N ALA A 681 -13.16 -20.00 43.43
CA ALA A 681 -12.65 -19.36 42.21
C ALA A 681 -11.65 -20.28 41.50
N TYR A 682 -11.63 -20.24 40.17
CA TYR A 682 -10.62 -20.94 39.38
C TYR A 682 -9.27 -20.21 39.46
N GLU A 683 -8.22 -20.90 39.92
CA GLU A 683 -6.89 -20.31 40.12
C GLU A 683 -5.77 -21.10 39.40
N PRO A 684 -4.85 -20.46 38.65
CA PRO A 684 -4.85 -19.03 38.36
C PRO A 684 -6.06 -18.65 37.48
N ALA A 685 -6.58 -17.44 37.66
CA ALA A 685 -7.70 -16.94 36.88
C ALA A 685 -7.48 -17.14 35.36
N ASN A 686 -8.42 -17.80 34.70
CA ASN A 686 -8.38 -18.09 33.28
C ASN A 686 -9.68 -17.60 32.60
N PRO A 687 -9.59 -16.65 31.65
CA PRO A 687 -10.78 -16.08 31.00
C PRO A 687 -11.57 -17.08 30.15
N ASP A 688 -10.94 -18.21 29.76
CA ASP A 688 -11.58 -19.26 28.98
C ASP A 688 -12.37 -20.26 29.84
N ILE A 689 -12.32 -20.14 31.18
CA ILE A 689 -13.07 -21.00 32.11
C ILE A 689 -14.41 -20.38 32.49
N VAL A 690 -15.45 -21.20 32.49
CA VAL A 690 -16.82 -20.88 32.94
C VAL A 690 -17.25 -21.79 34.10
N TYR A 691 -18.17 -21.31 34.91
CA TYR A 691 -18.76 -22.05 36.03
C TYR A 691 -20.12 -22.60 35.58
N VAL A 692 -20.22 -23.90 35.39
CA VAL A 692 -21.44 -24.55 34.88
C VAL A 692 -22.32 -24.99 36.05
N VAL A 693 -23.62 -24.74 35.92
CA VAL A 693 -24.64 -25.20 36.86
C VAL A 693 -25.67 -26.03 36.11
N GLU A 694 -25.91 -27.25 36.56
CA GLU A 694 -26.95 -28.14 36.06
C GLU A 694 -27.93 -28.49 37.19
N VAL A 695 -29.23 -28.51 36.92
CA VAL A 695 -30.28 -28.86 37.90
C VAL A 695 -31.02 -30.10 37.42
N TYR A 696 -31.16 -31.10 38.29
CA TYR A 696 -31.82 -32.37 38.01
C TYR A 696 -32.97 -32.64 38.98
N ASP A 697 -33.96 -33.41 38.53
CA ASP A 697 -34.96 -34.00 39.41
C ASP A 697 -34.39 -35.19 40.23
N GLU A 698 -35.19 -35.75 41.13
CA GLU A 698 -34.81 -36.94 41.93
C GLU A 698 -34.60 -38.21 41.08
N SER A 699 -35.11 -38.23 39.84
CA SER A 699 -34.92 -39.33 38.87
C SER A 699 -33.70 -39.11 37.96
N ASN A 700 -32.89 -38.07 38.22
CA ASN A 700 -31.73 -37.65 37.43
C ASN A 700 -32.04 -37.15 36.00
N ASN A 701 -33.25 -36.65 35.74
CA ASN A 701 -33.52 -35.94 34.49
C ASN A 701 -33.04 -34.48 34.59
N LEU A 702 -32.31 -34.00 33.58
CA LEU A 702 -31.84 -32.61 33.52
C LEU A 702 -33.04 -31.67 33.30
N LEU A 703 -33.22 -30.73 34.22
CA LEU A 703 -34.28 -29.72 34.21
C LEU A 703 -33.80 -28.36 33.72
N TYR A 704 -32.56 -28.00 34.03
CA TYR A 704 -31.98 -26.69 33.72
C TYR A 704 -30.45 -26.75 33.63
N SER A 705 -29.85 -25.95 32.75
CA SER A 705 -28.39 -25.79 32.66
C SER A 705 -28.02 -24.35 32.30
N THR A 706 -26.97 -23.81 32.91
CA THR A 706 -26.44 -22.48 32.59
C THR A 706 -24.93 -22.38 32.83
N LYS A 707 -24.28 -21.39 32.21
CA LYS A 707 -22.86 -21.06 32.37
C LYS A 707 -22.73 -19.67 32.98
N LEU A 708 -21.93 -19.52 34.03
CA LEU A 708 -21.61 -18.24 34.66
C LEU A 708 -20.16 -17.85 34.35
N THR A 709 -19.90 -16.55 34.20
CA THR A 709 -18.54 -15.98 34.04
C THR A 709 -17.92 -15.56 35.38
N THR A 710 -18.70 -15.58 36.46
CA THR A 710 -18.29 -15.30 37.83
C THR A 710 -18.47 -16.55 38.70
N ASN A 711 -17.69 -16.66 39.77
CA ASN A 711 -17.72 -17.81 40.68
C ASN A 711 -18.95 -17.85 41.59
N SER A 712 -19.93 -16.97 41.42
CA SER A 712 -21.21 -16.98 42.15
C SER A 712 -22.27 -16.24 41.34
N GLY A 713 -23.54 -16.53 41.65
CA GLY A 713 -24.69 -15.88 41.03
C GLY A 713 -26.01 -16.54 41.38
N THR A 714 -27.11 -15.91 41.00
CA THR A 714 -28.46 -16.49 41.07
C THR A 714 -28.83 -17.06 39.70
N ILE A 715 -29.20 -18.34 39.64
CA ILE A 715 -29.68 -18.96 38.39
C ILE A 715 -31.18 -18.76 38.23
N ASP A 716 -31.64 -18.66 36.97
CA ASP A 716 -33.04 -18.40 36.66
C ASP A 716 -33.89 -19.68 36.66
N TYR A 717 -33.92 -20.34 37.81
CA TYR A 717 -34.66 -21.58 38.03
C TYR A 717 -35.24 -21.63 39.45
N ALA A 718 -36.51 -21.99 39.57
CA ALA A 718 -37.24 -22.11 40.84
C ALA A 718 -37.77 -23.55 41.02
N PRO A 719 -37.20 -24.35 41.94
CA PRO A 719 -37.62 -25.74 42.12
C PRO A 719 -38.97 -25.84 42.84
N THR A 720 -39.88 -26.70 42.34
CA THR A 720 -41.18 -27.00 42.96
C THR A 720 -41.14 -28.18 43.94
N GLY A 721 -39.95 -28.76 44.14
CA GLY A 721 -39.72 -29.94 44.97
C GLY A 721 -38.23 -30.11 45.24
N LYS A 722 -37.84 -31.29 45.73
CA LYS A 722 -36.44 -31.61 45.95
C LYS A 722 -35.70 -31.78 44.62
N VAL A 723 -34.58 -31.08 44.45
CA VAL A 723 -33.74 -31.11 43.24
C VAL A 723 -32.28 -31.30 43.59
N LYS A 724 -31.52 -31.84 42.64
CA LYS A 724 -30.06 -31.93 42.71
C LYS A 724 -29.46 -30.82 41.85
N VAL A 725 -28.62 -30.00 42.44
CA VAL A 725 -27.88 -28.94 41.75
C VAL A 725 -26.43 -29.36 41.66
N VAL A 726 -25.87 -29.37 40.46
CA VAL A 726 -24.52 -29.82 40.17
C VAL A 726 -23.70 -28.66 39.64
N GLY A 727 -22.55 -28.41 40.26
CA GLY A 727 -21.60 -27.38 39.86
C GLY A 727 -20.26 -27.96 39.41
N TYR A 728 -19.67 -27.42 38.35
CA TYR A 728 -18.32 -27.74 37.88
C TYR A 728 -17.70 -26.59 37.06
N TYR A 729 -16.38 -26.59 36.91
CA TYR A 729 -15.70 -25.76 35.92
C TYR A 729 -15.73 -26.41 34.54
N ALA A 730 -15.85 -25.63 33.49
CA ALA A 730 -15.63 -26.09 32.12
C ALA A 730 -14.88 -25.01 31.34
N TYR A 731 -14.18 -25.40 30.28
CA TYR A 731 -13.81 -24.43 29.25
C TYR A 731 -15.08 -23.90 28.57
N SER A 732 -15.02 -22.66 28.08
CA SER A 732 -16.11 -22.01 27.35
C SER A 732 -16.60 -22.87 26.17
N SER A 733 -15.68 -23.59 25.52
CA SER A 733 -15.90 -24.61 24.47
C SER A 733 -16.72 -25.84 24.93
N GLY A 734 -16.79 -26.11 26.23
CA GLY A 734 -17.60 -27.16 26.86
C GLY A 734 -16.81 -28.32 27.48
N SER A 735 -15.57 -28.56 27.04
CA SER A 735 -14.69 -29.62 27.57
C SER A 735 -13.21 -29.18 27.53
N PRO A 736 -12.34 -29.73 28.40
CA PRO A 736 -12.66 -30.63 29.52
C PRO A 736 -13.42 -29.92 30.65
N THR A 737 -14.02 -30.74 31.53
CA THR A 737 -14.74 -30.29 32.73
C THR A 737 -14.01 -30.75 33.99
N SER A 738 -14.10 -29.99 35.08
CA SER A 738 -13.63 -30.45 36.38
C SER A 738 -14.49 -31.61 36.91
N ASN A 739 -14.16 -32.12 38.10
CA ASN A 739 -15.10 -32.88 38.90
C ASN A 739 -16.40 -32.08 39.13
N LYS A 740 -17.50 -32.82 39.24
CA LYS A 740 -18.83 -32.30 39.54
C LYS A 740 -19.10 -32.42 41.03
N ILE A 741 -19.56 -31.33 41.67
CA ILE A 741 -20.03 -31.34 43.06
C ILE A 741 -21.55 -31.19 43.05
N GLU A 742 -22.25 -32.09 43.72
CA GLU A 742 -23.71 -32.09 43.84
C GLU A 742 -24.16 -31.53 45.20
N LYS A 743 -25.24 -30.73 45.19
CA LYS A 743 -25.98 -30.28 46.36
C LYS A 743 -27.46 -30.56 46.16
N THR A 744 -28.07 -31.18 47.16
CA THR A 744 -29.52 -31.43 47.16
C THR A 744 -30.22 -30.35 47.95
N ILE A 745 -31.20 -29.68 47.34
CA ILE A 745 -31.98 -28.59 47.94
C ILE A 745 -33.48 -28.78 47.69
N GLY A 746 -34.34 -28.12 48.47
CA GLY A 746 -35.80 -28.29 48.45
C GLY A 746 -36.32 -29.30 49.48
N SER A 747 -37.65 -29.43 49.60
CA SER A 747 -38.33 -30.30 50.58
C SER A 747 -39.35 -31.22 49.90
N SER A 748 -39.46 -32.47 50.38
CA SER A 748 -40.33 -33.53 49.84
C SER A 748 -41.63 -33.75 50.63
N ALA A 749 -41.89 -33.02 51.72
CA ALA A 749 -43.02 -33.33 52.61
C ALA A 749 -44.34 -32.72 52.12
N LYS A 750 -45.31 -33.58 51.78
CA LYS A 750 -46.68 -33.20 51.43
C LYS A 750 -47.53 -33.10 52.71
N LEU A 751 -48.20 -31.97 52.94
CA LEU A 751 -49.16 -31.80 54.04
C LEU A 751 -50.31 -32.82 53.94
N ASP A 752 -50.47 -33.69 54.95
CA ASP A 752 -51.44 -34.79 54.96
C ASP A 752 -52.57 -34.61 56.00
N LYS A 753 -52.25 -34.09 57.20
CA LYS A 753 -53.20 -33.85 58.29
C LYS A 753 -52.74 -32.73 59.22
N VAL A 754 -53.67 -32.14 59.95
CA VAL A 754 -53.33 -31.21 61.04
C VAL A 754 -53.05 -32.01 62.31
N ASN A 755 -51.89 -31.81 62.95
CA ASN A 755 -51.56 -32.43 64.23
C ASN A 755 -51.92 -31.47 65.37
N TYR A 756 -53.00 -31.76 66.11
CA TYR A 756 -53.50 -30.88 67.17
C TYR A 756 -54.02 -31.66 68.38
N SER A 757 -54.11 -30.99 69.52
CA SER A 757 -54.84 -31.46 70.70
C SER A 757 -55.61 -30.31 71.34
N ILE A 758 -56.80 -30.59 71.86
CA ILE A 758 -57.64 -29.60 72.54
C ILE A 758 -57.87 -30.07 73.96
N THR A 759 -57.65 -29.20 74.94
CA THR A 759 -57.90 -29.51 76.36
C THR A 759 -58.73 -28.43 77.05
N SER A 760 -59.47 -28.78 78.09
CA SER A 760 -60.23 -27.87 78.95
C SER A 760 -60.14 -28.35 80.39
N GLY A 761 -59.75 -27.48 81.32
CA GLY A 761 -59.53 -27.85 82.73
C GLY A 761 -58.56 -29.03 82.93
N GLY A 762 -57.60 -29.21 82.01
CA GLY A 762 -56.65 -30.34 82.02
C GLY A 762 -57.15 -31.63 81.35
N SER A 763 -58.42 -31.71 80.93
CA SER A 763 -58.99 -32.88 80.26
C SER A 763 -59.05 -32.71 78.74
N SER A 764 -58.91 -33.81 77.98
CA SER A 764 -58.99 -33.80 76.52
C SER A 764 -60.41 -33.52 76.03
N VAL A 765 -60.55 -32.61 75.06
CA VAL A 765 -61.82 -32.26 74.40
C VAL A 765 -61.86 -32.96 73.05
N THR A 766 -62.84 -33.85 72.88
CA THR A 766 -63.07 -34.62 71.65
C THR A 766 -64.44 -34.28 71.05
N ASN A 767 -64.70 -34.74 69.82
CA ASN A 767 -65.96 -34.46 69.13
C ASN A 767 -67.17 -35.00 69.92
N GLY A 768 -68.15 -34.15 70.19
CA GLY A 768 -69.34 -34.44 71.00
C GLY A 768 -69.14 -34.30 72.51
N SER A 769 -67.93 -34.02 73.00
CA SER A 769 -67.67 -33.88 74.44
C SER A 769 -68.26 -32.59 75.01
N THR A 770 -68.44 -32.56 76.34
CA THR A 770 -68.76 -31.34 77.10
C THR A 770 -67.54 -30.91 77.89
N THR A 771 -67.11 -29.65 77.77
CA THR A 771 -65.88 -29.16 78.40
C THR A 771 -66.04 -28.99 79.91
N ALA A 772 -64.94 -29.14 80.66
CA ALA A 772 -64.94 -28.98 82.11
C ALA A 772 -64.98 -27.51 82.56
N THR A 773 -64.46 -26.61 81.73
CA THR A 773 -64.43 -25.16 82.00
C THR A 773 -64.94 -24.37 80.79
N SER A 774 -65.18 -23.07 80.98
CA SER A 774 -65.51 -22.12 79.92
C SER A 774 -64.30 -21.66 79.10
N SER A 775 -63.23 -22.47 79.05
CA SER A 775 -62.02 -22.20 78.28
C SER A 775 -61.45 -23.47 77.65
N VAL A 776 -60.83 -23.33 76.48
CA VAL A 776 -60.12 -24.41 75.79
C VAL A 776 -58.72 -23.97 75.36
N ALA A 777 -57.76 -24.87 75.57
CA ALA A 777 -56.40 -24.76 75.07
C ALA A 777 -56.28 -25.57 73.79
N ILE A 778 -55.88 -24.95 72.69
CA ILE A 778 -55.63 -25.63 71.41
C ILE A 778 -54.13 -25.60 71.15
N LYS A 779 -53.50 -26.78 71.23
CA LYS A 779 -52.11 -26.98 70.85
C LYS A 779 -52.03 -27.53 69.44
N VAL A 780 -51.31 -26.85 68.56
CA VAL A 780 -51.03 -27.30 67.18
C VAL A 780 -49.53 -27.56 67.06
N ASN A 781 -49.17 -28.76 66.61
CA ASN A 781 -47.80 -29.13 66.27
C ASN A 781 -47.66 -29.11 64.73
N ALA A 782 -47.31 -27.94 64.18
CA ALA A 782 -47.15 -27.76 62.74
C ALA A 782 -46.05 -28.66 62.17
N GLN A 783 -46.24 -29.14 60.95
CA GLN A 783 -45.29 -30.02 60.25
C GLN A 783 -44.02 -29.27 59.80
N SER A 784 -44.08 -27.94 59.67
CA SER A 784 -42.93 -27.05 59.45
C SER A 784 -43.09 -25.73 60.21
N SER A 785 -41.98 -25.10 60.58
CA SER A 785 -41.97 -23.77 61.22
C SER A 785 -42.44 -22.65 60.29
N SER A 786 -42.39 -22.85 58.97
CA SER A 786 -42.86 -21.91 57.96
C SER A 786 -44.36 -22.02 57.64
N ASN A 787 -45.05 -23.08 58.09
CA ASN A 787 -46.45 -23.31 57.76
C ASN A 787 -47.37 -22.34 58.51
N THR A 788 -48.43 -21.88 57.83
CA THR A 788 -49.43 -20.99 58.40
C THR A 788 -50.57 -21.80 59.02
N ILE A 789 -50.84 -21.57 60.30
CA ILE A 789 -51.92 -22.18 61.08
C ILE A 789 -53.05 -21.19 61.27
N THR A 790 -54.30 -21.63 61.07
CA THR A 790 -55.51 -20.82 61.31
C THR A 790 -56.53 -21.59 62.16
N ILE A 791 -56.97 -20.99 63.27
CA ILE A 791 -58.00 -21.54 64.17
C ILE A 791 -59.26 -20.66 64.10
N GLN A 792 -60.41 -21.25 63.78
CA GLN A 792 -61.70 -20.57 63.66
C GLN A 792 -62.80 -21.31 64.42
N PHE A 793 -63.55 -20.61 65.27
CA PHE A 793 -64.75 -21.14 65.91
C PHE A 793 -66.00 -20.85 65.10
N MET A 794 -66.98 -21.75 65.16
CA MET A 794 -68.28 -21.67 64.49
C MET A 794 -69.40 -22.08 65.47
N ASN A 795 -70.59 -21.51 65.30
CA ASN A 795 -71.79 -21.91 66.04
C ASN A 795 -72.42 -23.19 65.44
N SER A 796 -73.45 -23.73 66.10
CA SER A 796 -74.18 -24.93 65.66
C SER A 796 -74.87 -24.79 64.29
N SER A 797 -75.05 -23.57 63.78
CA SER A 797 -75.58 -23.28 62.45
C SER A 797 -74.48 -23.09 61.38
N GLY A 798 -73.20 -23.27 61.74
CA GLY A 798 -72.05 -23.09 60.85
C GLY A 798 -71.58 -21.63 60.67
N GLY A 799 -72.20 -20.66 61.36
CA GLY A 799 -71.76 -19.27 61.34
C GLY A 799 -70.48 -19.07 62.17
N THR A 800 -69.50 -18.33 61.64
CA THR A 800 -68.24 -18.06 62.32
C THR A 800 -68.44 -17.22 63.59
N ILE A 801 -67.71 -17.55 64.65
CA ILE A 801 -67.69 -16.84 65.93
C ILE A 801 -66.31 -16.23 66.12
N GLY A 802 -66.24 -14.91 66.19
CA GLY A 802 -64.99 -14.15 66.33
C GLY A 802 -64.08 -14.23 65.08
N SER A 803 -63.01 -13.43 65.10
CA SER A 803 -61.99 -13.45 64.04
C SER A 803 -61.10 -14.70 64.17
N PRO A 804 -60.61 -15.26 63.05
CA PRO A 804 -59.68 -16.39 63.08
C PRO A 804 -58.36 -16.00 63.74
N SER A 805 -57.79 -16.92 64.53
CA SER A 805 -56.43 -16.77 65.08
C SER A 805 -55.43 -17.41 64.13
N THR A 806 -54.55 -16.59 63.52
CA THR A 806 -53.53 -17.05 62.56
C THR A 806 -52.11 -16.83 63.08
N PHE A 807 -51.22 -17.81 62.89
CA PHE A 807 -49.80 -17.77 63.26
C PHE A 807 -48.98 -18.78 62.44
N THR A 808 -47.64 -18.70 62.48
CA THR A 808 -46.76 -19.67 61.81
C THR A 808 -46.12 -20.65 62.81
N GLY A 809 -45.89 -21.88 62.37
CA GLY A 809 -45.26 -22.93 63.19
C GLY A 809 -46.13 -23.47 64.32
N SER A 810 -45.51 -24.18 65.28
CA SER A 810 -46.21 -24.83 66.39
C SER A 810 -46.51 -23.86 67.54
N ALA A 811 -47.73 -23.87 68.07
CA ALA A 811 -48.09 -23.06 69.24
C ALA A 811 -49.29 -23.64 70.02
N THR A 812 -49.45 -23.19 71.27
CA THR A 812 -50.67 -23.37 72.07
C THR A 812 -51.39 -22.03 72.19
N LYS A 813 -52.71 -22.02 71.94
CA LYS A 813 -53.57 -20.84 72.09
C LYS A 813 -54.75 -21.18 73.00
N GLU A 814 -55.01 -20.29 73.97
CA GLU A 814 -56.13 -20.40 74.89
C GLU A 814 -57.31 -19.54 74.39
N PHE A 815 -58.52 -20.08 74.48
CA PHE A 815 -59.74 -19.41 74.06
C PHE A 815 -60.80 -19.49 75.15
N ALA A 816 -61.37 -18.34 75.53
CA ALA A 816 -62.53 -18.27 76.42
C ALA A 816 -63.82 -18.42 75.60
N LEU A 817 -64.74 -19.25 76.08
CA LEU A 817 -65.98 -19.60 75.38
C LEU A 817 -67.20 -19.41 76.29
N THR A 818 -68.36 -19.19 75.68
CA THR A 818 -69.60 -18.96 76.44
C THR A 818 -70.14 -20.27 77.02
N PRO A 819 -70.39 -20.37 78.34
CA PRO A 819 -70.98 -21.57 78.96
C PRO A 819 -72.33 -21.95 78.34
N GLY A 820 -72.58 -23.25 78.21
CA GLY A 820 -73.84 -23.80 77.68
C GLY A 820 -73.99 -23.76 76.16
N ALA A 821 -73.06 -23.14 75.43
CA ALA A 821 -73.10 -23.07 73.97
C ALA A 821 -72.32 -24.23 73.32
N GLN A 822 -72.76 -24.65 72.14
CA GLN A 822 -72.06 -25.62 71.31
C GLN A 822 -71.19 -24.90 70.27
N TYR A 823 -69.94 -25.33 70.16
CA TYR A 823 -68.96 -24.78 69.22
C TYR A 823 -68.42 -25.87 68.30
N THR A 824 -68.18 -25.54 67.04
CA THR A 824 -67.29 -26.29 66.15
C THR A 824 -66.02 -25.49 65.95
N VAL A 825 -64.86 -26.06 66.24
CA VAL A 825 -63.56 -25.43 65.93
C VAL A 825 -62.95 -26.06 64.69
N LYS A 826 -62.56 -25.24 63.71
CA LYS A 826 -61.82 -25.62 62.52
C LYS A 826 -60.38 -25.14 62.64
N ILE A 827 -59.44 -26.06 62.50
CA ILE A 827 -57.99 -25.81 62.53
C ILE A 827 -57.44 -26.15 61.16
N THR A 828 -56.67 -25.25 60.57
CA THR A 828 -56.12 -25.37 59.21
C THR A 828 -54.62 -25.16 59.23
N GLU A 829 -53.85 -25.94 58.45
CA GLU A 829 -52.41 -25.78 58.24
C GLU A 829 -52.12 -25.69 56.72
N SER A 830 -51.31 -24.70 56.32
CA SER A 830 -50.92 -24.47 54.92
C SER A 830 -49.42 -24.19 54.75
N ASP A 831 -48.82 -24.73 53.68
CA ASP A 831 -47.43 -24.50 53.27
C ASP A 831 -47.31 -23.40 52.18
N GLY A 832 -48.40 -22.68 51.90
CA GLY A 832 -48.50 -21.68 50.82
C GLY A 832 -49.04 -22.26 49.51
N THR A 833 -49.05 -23.58 49.33
CA THR A 833 -49.49 -24.26 48.10
C THR A 833 -50.60 -25.28 48.38
N ASN A 834 -50.48 -26.06 49.44
CA ASN A 834 -51.45 -27.04 49.92
C ASN A 834 -52.03 -26.61 51.26
N THR A 835 -53.26 -27.06 51.56
CA THR A 835 -53.96 -26.75 52.81
C THR A 835 -54.70 -27.98 53.32
N VAL A 836 -54.44 -28.36 54.57
CA VAL A 836 -55.16 -29.43 55.28
C VAL A 836 -55.93 -28.85 56.46
N SER A 837 -57.09 -29.43 56.79
CA SER A 837 -57.91 -28.94 57.91
C SER A 837 -58.53 -30.06 58.73
N ALA A 838 -58.77 -29.79 60.01
CA ALA A 838 -59.48 -30.66 60.93
C ALA A 838 -60.58 -29.87 61.65
N SER A 839 -61.66 -30.53 62.06
CA SER A 839 -62.73 -29.90 62.84
C SER A 839 -63.32 -30.82 63.88
N ILE A 840 -63.61 -30.29 65.06
CA ILE A 840 -64.39 -30.99 66.10
C ILE A 840 -65.46 -30.07 66.66
N SER A 841 -66.57 -30.67 67.10
CA SER A 841 -67.66 -29.96 67.79
C SER A 841 -67.74 -30.39 69.24
N PHE A 842 -67.99 -29.47 70.16
CA PHE A 842 -68.12 -29.75 71.59
C PHE A 842 -69.05 -28.74 72.25
N THR A 843 -69.62 -29.11 73.40
CA THR A 843 -70.48 -28.23 74.21
C THR A 843 -69.67 -27.64 75.35
N VAL A 844 -69.83 -26.36 75.66
CA VAL A 844 -69.12 -25.74 76.77
C VAL A 844 -69.87 -26.01 78.08
N GLY A 845 -69.24 -26.71 79.03
CA GLY A 845 -69.86 -26.99 80.33
C GLY A 845 -70.12 -25.71 81.13
N GLY A 846 -71.27 -25.65 81.80
CA GLY A 846 -71.63 -24.58 82.73
C GLY A 846 -71.11 -24.85 84.14
N ASN A 847 -70.64 -23.81 84.84
CA ASN A 847 -70.30 -23.90 86.27
C ASN A 847 -71.52 -24.36 87.08
N SER A 848 -71.65 -25.66 87.34
CA SER A 848 -72.44 -26.15 88.46
C SER A 848 -71.53 -26.13 89.69
N ASN A 849 -71.60 -25.03 90.44
CA ASN A 849 -71.13 -24.99 91.82
C ASN A 849 -72.16 -25.78 92.65
N PRO A 850 -71.84 -26.93 93.26
CA PRO A 850 -72.70 -27.50 94.30
C PRO A 850 -72.29 -26.81 95.61
N GLY A 851 -73.13 -25.92 96.12
CA GLY A 851 -72.87 -25.16 97.35
C GLY A 851 -72.94 -26.00 98.62
N GLU A 852 -72.55 -25.36 99.75
CA GLU A 852 -72.68 -25.85 101.15
C GLU A 852 -71.91 -27.11 101.55
#